data_AF-A0A139XY86-F1
#
_entry.id   AF-A0A139XY86-F1
#
_cell.length_a   1.000
_cell.length_b   1.000
_cell.length_c   1.000
_cell.angle_alpha   90.00
_cell.angle_beta   90.00
_cell.angle_gamma   90.00
#
_symmetry.space_group_name_H-M   'P 1'
#
loop_
_entity.id
_entity.type
_entity.pdbx_description
1 polymer ?
#
loop_
_entity_poly.entity_id
_entity_poly.type
_entity_poly.pdbx_seq_one_letter_code
_entity_poly.pdbx_strand_id
1 'polypeptide(L)'
;MTKLKNYDKDHISPGLLKKLDKLLQRSDYTPEQVGKQSVAAMSLCMWTLAIQTYAKVAREVQPKREKLAAMNEMLDRANAQLAEAEEKLSLVMAKVQAMEERLATLNAEKEKLLEETTLCQQRLNRAGILTSGLADEAARWKNTISILNEQLVLVEGDAFLSAASICYCGPFTGRFRGMLHASWTELAKHSGIACADNFSLTEVLSDPIELRDWDLQGLPSDRTSLESGVFVRSAGKLGRAPLVIDPQQQAKKWIKNRESENGLRVLDLSHPKLQTILTSSVRVGQPVLLEDVGESLPPILDSVLLLPRVRTVGSNPKIKIGDKAVELDPNFSLFLSTKLANPHYLPEVALKVLLVNFTVTPEGLEQQLLTEVVRLETPDTEKRGTEILVQITKDKRVLKQLEELILQLLSETGGNILDDEKVVQALHRSRSTAESVARRLQDAESILEEVQVARRFYSPVASRAALLYFVVASLSEVESMYQYSLEFFTLVFRESLKRENADAASVQARRESLLSAATHTLFASVARGLFHPHKLLFAFLLAVEILKQERANFQHDAWQMFLRGVSRVGEARVPANPLPSLFSETEWRNVQFLEENLEVFRGLCAHIEDHTEAWLLWIEGDMSLEASPFPFCGLSEEAKLLPQLLLVKAIRSRQVISAVQQLIVKVLGEAFVDFSPSRFQDIFAATSHTTPLLFILSPGVDPSSSLFKFAREKGLPDNALHTVSLGRGQGPKASRILEGAMRDGSWVLLQNCHLAKSWLPVLERFVFSLSEAESSPSACSPPSSASEVPQNKERDTPLSPKFRLFLTSMPAPYIPVAVLQNSLKVTLEPPSGIRCD
;
A
#
# COMPACT_ATOMS: atom_id res chain seq x y z
N MET A 1 -152.90 13.37 11.09
CA MET A 1 -151.69 13.89 10.40
C MET A 1 -150.43 13.07 10.68
N THR A 2 -150.05 12.78 11.93
CA THR A 2 -148.85 11.97 12.27
C THR A 2 -148.87 10.55 11.67
N LYS A 3 -150.03 9.87 11.68
CA LYS A 3 -150.20 8.57 11.02
C LYS A 3 -150.05 8.60 9.49
N LEU A 4 -150.17 9.77 8.86
CA LEU A 4 -150.09 9.94 7.40
C LEU A 4 -148.67 10.32 6.95
N LYS A 5 -147.91 11.08 7.77
CA LYS A 5 -146.49 11.37 7.54
C LYS A 5 -145.58 10.15 7.75
N ASN A 6 -145.90 9.33 8.75
CA ASN A 6 -145.11 8.15 9.10
C ASN A 6 -145.64 6.86 8.46
N TYR A 7 -146.39 6.98 7.37
CA TYR A 7 -146.85 5.81 6.64
C TYR A 7 -145.64 5.12 6.00
N ASP A 8 -145.48 3.83 6.29
CA ASP A 8 -144.38 3.03 5.75
C ASP A 8 -144.57 2.86 4.24
N LYS A 9 -143.90 3.76 3.51
CA LYS A 9 -143.91 3.82 2.05
C LYS A 9 -143.02 2.75 1.41
N ASP A 10 -142.14 2.12 2.19
CA ASP A 10 -141.17 1.13 1.71
C ASP A 10 -141.76 -0.30 1.75
N HIS A 11 -142.77 -0.56 2.61
CA HIS A 11 -143.39 -1.89 2.77
C HIS A 11 -144.91 -1.93 2.52
N ILE A 12 -145.36 -1.53 1.32
CA ILE A 12 -146.79 -1.57 0.96
C ILE A 12 -147.17 -2.94 0.40
N SER A 13 -148.19 -3.58 0.98
CA SER A 13 -148.61 -4.92 0.53
C SER A 13 -149.23 -4.90 -0.88
N PRO A 14 -148.92 -5.89 -1.74
CA PRO A 14 -149.40 -5.92 -3.13
C PRO A 14 -150.92 -6.07 -3.23
N GLY A 15 -151.56 -6.65 -2.21
CA GLY A 15 -153.02 -6.74 -2.12
C GLY A 15 -153.70 -5.39 -1.88
N LEU A 16 -153.07 -4.49 -1.13
CA LEU A 16 -153.61 -3.15 -0.87
C LEU A 16 -153.43 -2.24 -2.10
N LEU A 17 -152.30 -2.36 -2.80
CA LEU A 17 -152.01 -1.65 -4.05
C LEU A 17 -153.00 -2.00 -5.18
N LYS A 18 -153.33 -3.29 -5.36
CA LYS A 18 -154.36 -3.72 -6.34
C LYS A 18 -155.76 -3.20 -6.01
N LYS A 19 -156.11 -3.12 -4.72
CA LYS A 19 -157.39 -2.54 -4.28
C LYS A 19 -157.42 -1.03 -4.50
N LEU A 20 -156.30 -0.35 -4.26
CA LEU A 20 -156.13 1.08 -4.53
C LEU A 20 -156.22 1.38 -6.03
N ASP A 21 -155.60 0.57 -6.88
CA ASP A 21 -155.67 0.69 -8.35
C ASP A 21 -157.11 0.61 -8.87
N LYS A 22 -157.91 -0.33 -8.36
CA LYS A 22 -159.33 -0.43 -8.72
C LYS A 22 -160.15 0.80 -8.30
N LEU A 23 -159.81 1.42 -7.17
CA LEU A 23 -160.49 2.63 -6.69
C LEU A 23 -160.05 3.88 -7.47
N LEU A 24 -158.80 3.94 -7.94
CA LEU A 24 -158.25 5.07 -8.69
C LEU A 24 -158.62 5.07 -10.18
N GLN A 25 -159.12 3.95 -10.74
CA GLN A 25 -159.60 3.86 -12.13
C GLN A 25 -161.04 4.38 -12.34
N ARG A 26 -161.72 4.75 -11.26
CA ARG A 26 -163.07 5.35 -11.33
C ARG A 26 -162.98 6.76 -11.93
N SER A 27 -163.80 7.04 -12.95
CA SER A 27 -163.76 8.29 -13.70
C SER A 27 -164.09 9.53 -12.85
N ASP A 28 -164.81 9.32 -11.75
CA ASP A 28 -165.18 10.29 -10.72
C ASP A 28 -164.07 10.58 -9.68
N TYR A 29 -162.95 9.84 -9.71
CA TYR A 29 -161.85 9.93 -8.74
C TYR A 29 -160.59 10.61 -9.33
N THR A 30 -160.77 11.80 -9.90
CA THR A 30 -159.68 12.67 -10.36
C THR A 30 -159.55 13.89 -9.46
N PRO A 31 -158.32 14.40 -9.19
CA PRO A 31 -158.13 15.54 -8.28
C PRO A 31 -158.97 16.76 -8.66
N GLU A 32 -159.16 16.99 -9.97
CA GLU A 32 -159.91 18.11 -10.54
C GLU A 32 -161.43 18.01 -10.32
N GLN A 33 -162.01 16.80 -10.37
CA GLN A 33 -163.45 16.61 -10.14
C GLN A 33 -163.80 16.57 -8.64
N VAL A 34 -162.98 15.91 -7.82
CA VAL A 34 -163.16 15.86 -6.36
C VAL A 34 -162.93 17.25 -5.74
N GLY A 35 -162.03 18.05 -6.33
CA GLY A 35 -161.77 19.43 -5.93
C GLY A 35 -162.97 20.38 -6.06
N LYS A 36 -163.95 20.09 -6.93
CA LYS A 36 -165.18 20.89 -7.05
C LYS A 36 -166.10 20.77 -5.84
N GLN A 37 -166.01 19.69 -5.06
CA GLN A 37 -166.79 19.49 -3.83
C GLN A 37 -165.99 19.81 -2.56
N SER A 38 -164.67 19.58 -2.53
CA SER A 38 -163.81 19.96 -1.39
C SER A 38 -162.31 19.97 -1.74
N VAL A 39 -161.62 21.07 -1.42
CA VAL A 39 -160.16 21.23 -1.61
C VAL A 39 -159.34 20.29 -0.72
N ALA A 40 -159.83 19.99 0.50
CA ALA A 40 -159.14 19.06 1.39
C ALA A 40 -159.12 17.62 0.85
N ALA A 41 -160.19 17.19 0.17
CA ALA A 41 -160.28 15.87 -0.45
C ALA A 41 -159.34 15.72 -1.66
N MET A 42 -159.09 16.80 -2.41
CA MET A 42 -158.11 16.82 -3.52
C MET A 42 -156.68 16.46 -3.03
N SER A 43 -156.24 17.03 -1.90
CA SER A 43 -154.89 16.79 -1.37
C SER A 43 -154.65 15.32 -0.95
N LEU A 44 -155.67 14.64 -0.43
CA LEU A 44 -155.61 13.21 -0.10
C LEU A 44 -155.57 12.33 -1.35
N CYS A 45 -156.27 12.73 -2.42
CA CYS A 45 -156.22 12.05 -3.72
C CYS A 45 -154.82 12.13 -4.37
N MET A 46 -154.11 13.25 -4.22
CA MET A 46 -152.73 13.37 -4.72
C MET A 46 -151.75 12.53 -3.90
N TRP A 47 -151.93 12.45 -2.58
CA TRP A 47 -151.08 11.65 -1.71
C TRP A 47 -151.16 10.14 -2.02
N THR A 48 -152.36 9.63 -2.31
CA THR A 48 -152.54 8.21 -2.68
C THR A 48 -151.91 7.89 -4.05
N LEU A 49 -151.97 8.81 -5.01
CA LEU A 49 -151.28 8.70 -6.31
C LEU A 49 -149.75 8.69 -6.16
N ALA A 50 -149.18 9.56 -5.32
CA ALA A 50 -147.74 9.65 -5.08
C ALA A 50 -147.15 8.41 -4.40
N ILE A 51 -147.91 7.82 -3.46
CA ILE A 51 -147.52 6.57 -2.79
C ILE A 51 -147.44 5.39 -3.77
N GLN A 52 -148.35 5.33 -4.74
CA GLN A 52 -148.32 4.31 -5.78
C GLN A 52 -147.05 4.42 -6.64
N THR A 53 -146.62 5.64 -6.98
CA THR A 53 -145.45 5.87 -7.83
C THR A 53 -144.15 5.51 -7.11
N TYR A 54 -144.01 5.88 -5.83
CA TYR A 54 -142.84 5.54 -5.02
C TYR A 54 -142.64 4.02 -4.86
N ALA A 55 -143.72 3.29 -4.59
CA ALA A 55 -143.68 1.84 -4.40
C ALA A 55 -143.21 1.08 -5.66
N LYS A 56 -143.42 1.62 -6.86
CA LYS A 56 -142.91 1.02 -8.10
C LYS A 56 -141.39 1.22 -8.26
N VAL A 57 -140.87 2.42 -7.97
CA VAL A 57 -139.45 2.77 -8.15
C VAL A 57 -138.54 2.11 -7.11
N ALA A 58 -138.99 2.02 -5.85
CA ALA A 58 -138.19 1.41 -4.78
C ALA A 58 -137.77 -0.05 -5.11
N ARG A 59 -138.62 -0.77 -5.84
CA ARG A 59 -138.37 -2.17 -6.24
C ARG A 59 -137.27 -2.34 -7.29
N GLU A 60 -136.96 -1.30 -8.08
CA GLU A 60 -135.92 -1.34 -9.11
C GLU A 60 -134.50 -1.07 -8.56
N VAL A 61 -134.37 -0.37 -7.43
CA VAL A 61 -133.07 0.12 -6.92
C VAL A 61 -132.42 -0.80 -5.89
N GLN A 62 -133.21 -1.65 -5.20
CA GLN A 62 -132.74 -2.60 -4.20
C GLN A 62 -131.55 -3.49 -4.66
N PRO A 63 -131.58 -4.16 -5.83
CA PRO A 63 -130.50 -5.09 -6.23
C PRO A 63 -129.18 -4.38 -6.56
N LYS A 64 -129.18 -3.08 -6.87
CA LYS A 64 -127.95 -2.32 -7.16
C LYS A 64 -127.17 -1.96 -5.88
N ARG A 65 -127.85 -1.79 -4.75
CA ARG A 65 -127.21 -1.49 -3.46
C ARG A 65 -126.47 -2.71 -2.89
N GLU A 66 -127.05 -3.90 -3.02
CA GLU A 66 -126.44 -5.15 -2.56
C GLU A 66 -125.16 -5.48 -3.33
N LYS A 67 -125.14 -5.22 -4.65
CA LYS A 67 -123.96 -5.47 -5.50
C LYS A 67 -122.78 -4.55 -5.19
N LEU A 68 -123.03 -3.33 -4.75
CA LEU A 68 -121.99 -2.35 -4.40
C LEU A 68 -121.33 -2.71 -3.05
N ALA A 69 -122.12 -3.15 -2.07
CA ALA A 69 -121.61 -3.62 -0.79
C ALA A 69 -120.69 -4.85 -0.95
N ALA A 70 -121.08 -5.82 -1.78
CA ALA A 70 -120.27 -7.02 -2.03
C ALA A 70 -118.91 -6.72 -2.70
N MET A 71 -118.84 -5.72 -3.57
CA MET A 71 -117.59 -5.34 -4.25
C MET A 71 -116.64 -4.57 -3.33
N ASN A 72 -117.17 -3.70 -2.46
CA ASN A 72 -116.34 -3.00 -1.45
C ASN A 72 -115.73 -4.00 -0.46
N GLU A 73 -116.48 -5.01 -0.03
CA GLU A 73 -115.97 -6.03 0.88
C GLU A 73 -114.84 -6.87 0.25
N MET A 74 -114.89 -7.13 -1.06
CA MET A 74 -113.78 -7.78 -1.78
C MET A 74 -112.55 -6.87 -1.89
N LEU A 75 -112.74 -5.58 -2.13
CA LEU A 75 -111.65 -4.61 -2.23
C LEU A 75 -110.91 -4.44 -0.89
N ASP A 76 -111.66 -4.38 0.21
CA ASP A 76 -111.09 -4.27 1.56
C ASP A 76 -110.26 -5.51 1.93
N ARG A 77 -110.72 -6.72 1.56
CA ARG A 77 -109.95 -7.96 1.76
C ARG A 77 -108.65 -7.98 0.93
N ALA A 78 -108.70 -7.53 -0.32
CA ALA A 78 -107.52 -7.50 -1.18
C ALA A 78 -106.48 -6.46 -0.69
N ASN A 79 -106.93 -5.30 -0.24
CA ASN A 79 -106.05 -4.26 0.33
C ASN A 79 -105.40 -4.72 1.65
N ALA A 80 -106.13 -5.45 2.50
CA ALA A 80 -105.56 -6.01 3.73
C ALA A 80 -104.45 -7.03 3.43
N GLN A 81 -104.64 -7.89 2.42
CA GLN A 81 -103.62 -8.85 2.00
C GLN A 81 -102.38 -8.18 1.38
N LEU A 82 -102.58 -7.10 0.61
CA LEU A 82 -101.49 -6.32 0.03
C LEU A 82 -100.67 -5.63 1.13
N ALA A 83 -101.31 -5.00 2.12
CA ALA A 83 -100.64 -4.37 3.25
C ALA A 83 -99.81 -5.38 4.08
N GLU A 84 -100.35 -6.57 4.35
CA GLU A 84 -99.63 -7.63 5.08
C GLU A 84 -98.41 -8.15 4.28
N ALA A 85 -98.52 -8.24 2.95
CA ALA A 85 -97.42 -8.65 2.09
C ALA A 85 -96.33 -7.57 1.97
N GLU A 86 -96.71 -6.30 1.87
CA GLU A 86 -95.79 -5.15 1.86
C GLU A 86 -95.04 -5.01 3.18
N GLU A 87 -95.71 -5.22 4.32
CA GLU A 87 -95.08 -5.20 5.64
C GLU A 87 -94.04 -6.33 5.76
N LYS A 88 -94.38 -7.57 5.35
CA LYS A 88 -93.43 -8.69 5.33
C LYS A 88 -92.25 -8.43 4.39
N LEU A 89 -92.49 -7.85 3.22
CA LEU A 89 -91.42 -7.48 2.28
C LEU A 89 -90.47 -6.45 2.90
N SER A 90 -91.02 -5.40 3.53
CA SER A 90 -90.22 -4.35 4.18
C SER A 90 -89.33 -4.92 5.29
N LEU A 91 -89.84 -5.88 6.07
CA LEU A 91 -89.13 -6.51 7.18
C LEU A 91 -88.01 -7.43 6.68
N VAL A 92 -88.24 -8.14 5.57
CA VAL A 92 -87.21 -8.95 4.91
C VAL A 92 -86.15 -8.05 4.26
N MET A 93 -86.53 -6.98 3.57
CA MET A 93 -85.59 -6.02 2.98
C MET A 93 -84.71 -5.36 4.06
N ALA A 94 -85.29 -4.94 5.19
CA ALA A 94 -84.53 -4.41 6.32
C ALA A 94 -83.53 -5.44 6.89
N LYS A 95 -83.91 -6.72 6.96
CA LYS A 95 -83.01 -7.80 7.38
C LYS A 95 -81.89 -8.04 6.39
N VAL A 96 -82.18 -8.04 5.09
CA VAL A 96 -81.18 -8.19 4.03
C VAL A 96 -80.18 -7.03 4.07
N GLN A 97 -80.67 -5.80 4.18
CA GLN A 97 -79.84 -4.60 4.24
C GLN A 97 -78.93 -4.61 5.49
N ALA A 98 -79.46 -4.99 6.66
CA ALA A 98 -78.67 -5.17 7.87
C ALA A 98 -77.63 -6.31 7.75
N MET A 99 -77.95 -7.40 7.02
CA MET A 99 -76.99 -8.46 6.74
C MET A 99 -75.90 -8.00 5.76
N GLU A 100 -76.25 -7.24 4.73
CA GLU A 100 -75.30 -6.68 3.76
C GLU A 100 -74.32 -5.70 4.41
N GLU A 101 -74.81 -4.79 5.26
CA GLU A 101 -73.94 -3.89 6.05
C GLU A 101 -72.99 -4.66 6.95
N ARG A 102 -73.49 -5.70 7.63
CA ARG A 102 -72.68 -6.55 8.50
C ARG A 102 -71.64 -7.37 7.73
N LEU A 103 -71.99 -7.83 6.52
CA LEU A 103 -71.07 -8.54 5.64
C LEU A 103 -69.98 -7.59 5.12
N ALA A 104 -70.34 -6.34 4.78
CA ALA A 104 -69.40 -5.30 4.39
C ALA A 104 -68.41 -4.96 5.52
N THR A 105 -68.88 -4.80 6.77
CA THR A 105 -67.99 -4.56 7.92
C THR A 105 -67.07 -5.74 8.18
N LEU A 106 -67.58 -6.97 8.13
CA LEU A 106 -66.77 -8.18 8.36
C LEU A 106 -65.75 -8.41 7.24
N ASN A 107 -66.09 -8.09 5.99
CA ASN A 107 -65.14 -8.17 4.87
C ASN A 107 -64.05 -7.10 4.99
N ALA A 108 -64.39 -5.87 5.37
CA ALA A 108 -63.41 -4.83 5.62
C ALA A 108 -62.46 -5.18 6.78
N GLU A 109 -62.99 -5.75 7.88
CA GLU A 109 -62.18 -6.28 8.98
C GLU A 109 -61.30 -7.45 8.53
N LYS A 110 -61.84 -8.37 7.71
CA LYS A 110 -61.08 -9.50 7.16
C LYS A 110 -59.94 -9.02 6.26
N GLU A 111 -60.19 -8.09 5.34
CA GLU A 111 -59.14 -7.52 4.48
C GLU A 111 -58.06 -6.84 5.30
N LYS A 112 -58.46 -6.02 6.28
CA LYS A 112 -57.52 -5.38 7.21
C LYS A 112 -56.67 -6.40 7.98
N LEU A 113 -57.27 -7.45 8.51
CA LEU A 113 -56.56 -8.51 9.22
C LEU A 113 -55.61 -9.29 8.29
N LEU A 114 -55.99 -9.52 7.03
CA LEU A 114 -55.13 -10.17 6.04
C LEU A 114 -53.93 -9.27 5.69
N GLU A 115 -54.13 -7.97 5.51
CA GLU A 115 -53.05 -7.00 5.31
C GLU A 115 -52.09 -6.95 6.51
N GLU A 116 -52.63 -6.89 7.74
CA GLU A 116 -51.81 -6.92 8.97
C GLU A 116 -51.03 -8.23 9.12
N THR A 117 -51.64 -9.37 8.81
CA THR A 117 -50.99 -10.69 8.89
C THR A 117 -49.88 -10.82 7.86
N THR A 118 -50.14 -10.42 6.61
CA THR A 118 -49.13 -10.45 5.54
C THR A 118 -47.96 -9.52 5.83
N LEU A 119 -48.23 -8.30 6.31
CA LEU A 119 -47.19 -7.37 6.76
C LEU A 119 -46.38 -7.96 7.93
N CYS A 120 -47.03 -8.56 8.92
CA CYS A 120 -46.37 -9.20 10.05
C CYS A 120 -45.45 -10.35 9.59
N GLN A 121 -45.92 -11.18 8.66
CA GLN A 121 -45.13 -12.30 8.15
C GLN A 121 -43.93 -11.85 7.32
N GLN A 122 -44.08 -10.78 6.52
CA GLN A 122 -42.97 -10.14 5.82
C GLN A 122 -41.95 -9.56 6.80
N ARG A 123 -42.40 -8.86 7.85
CA ARG A 123 -41.53 -8.34 8.91
C ARG A 123 -40.79 -9.46 9.64
N LEU A 124 -41.46 -10.57 9.95
CA LEU A 124 -40.85 -11.73 10.61
C LEU A 124 -39.73 -12.34 9.74
N ASN A 125 -39.99 -12.54 8.45
CA ASN A 125 -38.99 -13.06 7.52
C ASN A 125 -37.78 -12.12 7.41
N ARG A 126 -38.02 -10.80 7.27
CA ARG A 126 -36.96 -9.79 7.22
C ARG A 126 -36.17 -9.75 8.53
N ALA A 127 -36.85 -9.85 9.68
CA ALA A 127 -36.21 -9.91 10.99
C ALA A 127 -35.34 -11.17 11.13
N GLY A 128 -35.80 -12.34 10.68
CA GLY A 128 -34.99 -13.56 10.70
C GLY A 128 -33.69 -13.40 9.89
N ILE A 129 -33.77 -12.81 8.71
CA ILE A 129 -32.60 -12.53 7.86
C ILE A 129 -31.66 -11.52 8.52
N LEU A 130 -32.18 -10.45 9.12
CA LEU A 130 -31.36 -9.44 9.80
C LEU A 130 -30.69 -9.97 11.07
N THR A 131 -31.43 -10.73 11.88
CA THR A 131 -30.94 -11.21 13.18
C THR A 131 -29.86 -12.25 13.00
N SER A 132 -30.06 -13.22 12.10
CA SER A 132 -29.00 -14.16 11.69
C SER A 132 -27.89 -13.46 10.91
N GLY A 133 -28.26 -12.45 10.11
CA GLY A 133 -27.43 -11.52 9.35
C GLY A 133 -26.32 -10.85 10.14
N LEU A 134 -26.73 -10.18 11.22
CA LEU A 134 -25.91 -9.25 11.99
C LEU A 134 -25.36 -9.85 13.28
N ALA A 135 -25.73 -11.09 13.64
CA ALA A 135 -25.23 -11.72 14.87
C ALA A 135 -23.70 -11.90 14.85
N ASP A 136 -23.14 -12.37 13.73
CA ASP A 136 -21.70 -12.57 13.57
C ASP A 136 -20.95 -11.24 13.57
N GLU A 137 -21.50 -10.23 12.89
CA GLU A 137 -20.97 -8.86 12.87
C GLU A 137 -21.01 -8.21 14.25
N ALA A 138 -22.10 -8.39 15.00
CA ALA A 138 -22.22 -7.89 16.37
C ALA A 138 -21.18 -8.54 17.29
N ALA A 139 -20.92 -9.85 17.15
CA ALA A 139 -19.85 -10.53 17.88
C ALA A 139 -18.47 -10.00 17.49
N ARG A 140 -18.22 -9.79 16.19
CA ARG A 140 -16.97 -9.21 15.68
C ARG A 140 -16.75 -7.81 16.24
N TRP A 141 -17.73 -6.92 16.12
CA TRP A 141 -17.64 -5.56 16.66
C TRP A 141 -17.46 -5.55 18.16
N LYS A 142 -18.09 -6.47 18.90
CA LYS A 142 -17.87 -6.59 20.35
C LYS A 142 -16.42 -6.96 20.68
N ASN A 143 -15.81 -7.87 19.92
CA ASN A 143 -14.40 -8.21 20.07
C ASN A 143 -13.51 -7.01 19.68
N THR A 144 -13.79 -6.34 18.57
CA THR A 144 -13.06 -5.13 18.14
C THR A 144 -13.15 -4.03 19.20
N ILE A 145 -14.33 -3.80 19.79
CA ILE A 145 -14.52 -2.82 20.86
C ILE A 145 -13.69 -3.21 22.10
N SER A 146 -13.60 -4.50 22.44
CA SER A 146 -12.73 -4.96 23.53
C SER A 146 -11.26 -4.60 23.28
N ILE A 147 -10.75 -4.92 22.08
CA ILE A 147 -9.36 -4.61 21.68
C ILE A 147 -9.14 -3.09 21.67
N LEU A 148 -10.07 -2.32 21.11
CA LEU A 148 -9.98 -0.86 21.07
C LEU A 148 -10.01 -0.25 22.47
N ASN A 149 -10.78 -0.80 23.41
CA ASN A 149 -10.79 -0.33 24.79
C ASN A 149 -9.46 -0.60 25.50
N GLU A 150 -8.82 -1.75 25.24
CA GLU A 150 -7.46 -2.03 25.74
C GLU A 150 -6.44 -1.06 25.14
N GLN A 151 -6.50 -0.82 23.83
CA GLN A 151 -5.62 0.13 23.14
C GLN A 151 -5.85 1.56 23.62
N LEU A 152 -7.08 1.97 23.92
CA LEU A 152 -7.44 3.32 24.36
C LEU A 152 -6.70 3.75 25.63
N VAL A 153 -6.41 2.79 26.52
CA VAL A 153 -5.61 3.03 27.74
C VAL A 153 -4.14 3.34 27.39
N LEU A 154 -3.62 2.78 26.30
CA LEU A 154 -2.23 2.91 25.87
C LEU A 154 -1.99 4.12 24.96
N VAL A 155 -3.05 4.72 24.40
CA VAL A 155 -2.97 5.80 23.41
C VAL A 155 -2.13 6.98 23.89
N GLU A 156 -2.26 7.39 25.15
CA GLU A 156 -1.51 8.55 25.66
C GLU A 156 0.00 8.32 25.61
N GLY A 157 0.46 7.13 26.05
CA GLY A 157 1.86 6.75 25.99
C GLY A 157 2.35 6.51 24.57
N ASP A 158 1.59 5.78 23.77
CA ASP A 158 1.97 5.44 22.40
C ASP A 158 1.98 6.67 21.48
N ALA A 159 1.07 7.64 21.69
CA ALA A 159 1.06 8.91 20.99
C ALA A 159 2.26 9.78 21.40
N PHE A 160 2.61 9.81 22.70
CA PHE A 160 3.79 10.52 23.19
C PHE A 160 5.09 9.95 22.57
N LEU A 161 5.25 8.63 22.60
CA LEU A 161 6.39 7.95 22.00
C LEU A 161 6.44 8.19 20.49
N SER A 162 5.30 8.11 19.79
CA SER A 162 5.21 8.38 18.36
C SER A 162 5.61 9.82 18.01
N ALA A 163 5.17 10.80 18.79
CA ALA A 163 5.55 12.20 18.61
C ALA A 163 7.05 12.40 18.84
N ALA A 164 7.61 11.80 19.90
CA ALA A 164 9.05 11.83 20.16
C ALA A 164 9.84 11.20 18.99
N SER A 165 9.38 10.07 18.46
CA SER A 165 10.01 9.40 17.32
C SER A 165 10.00 10.28 16.07
N ILE A 166 8.86 10.90 15.72
CA ILE A 166 8.79 11.82 14.56
C ILE A 166 9.75 13.00 14.74
N CYS A 167 9.85 13.56 15.95
CA CYS A 167 10.68 14.72 16.21
C CYS A 167 12.19 14.41 16.17
N TYR A 168 12.61 13.27 16.73
CA TYR A 168 14.02 13.02 17.02
C TYR A 168 14.61 11.79 16.32
N CYS A 169 13.83 10.76 16.00
CA CYS A 169 14.37 9.50 15.44
C CYS A 169 14.73 9.60 13.96
N GLY A 170 14.18 10.57 13.21
CA GLY A 170 14.34 10.71 11.77
C GLY A 170 15.79 10.58 11.25
N PRO A 171 16.77 11.35 11.77
CA PRO A 171 18.16 11.33 11.28
C PRO A 171 18.94 10.06 11.63
N PHE A 172 18.48 9.25 12.59
CA PHE A 172 19.26 8.15 13.13
C PHE A 172 19.08 6.85 12.33
N THR A 173 20.03 5.92 12.48
CA THR A 173 19.97 4.58 11.88
C THR A 173 18.96 3.69 12.60
N GLY A 174 18.42 2.66 11.91
CA GLY A 174 17.43 1.74 12.49
C GLY A 174 17.83 1.13 13.84
N ARG A 175 19.10 0.70 13.98
CA ARG A 175 19.63 0.18 15.25
C ARG A 175 19.55 1.21 16.38
N PHE A 176 19.92 2.45 16.10
CA PHE A 176 19.87 3.52 17.11
C PHE A 176 18.44 3.91 17.45
N ARG A 177 17.53 3.96 16.46
CA ARG A 177 16.09 4.14 16.68
C ARG A 177 15.53 3.07 17.60
N GLY A 178 15.89 1.80 17.39
CA GLY A 178 15.50 0.69 18.26
C GLY A 178 15.98 0.84 19.71
N MET A 179 17.24 1.25 19.91
CA MET A 179 17.76 1.54 21.26
C MET A 179 17.04 2.70 21.94
N LEU A 180 16.74 3.78 21.19
CA LEU A 180 15.95 4.90 21.69
C LEU A 180 14.54 4.48 22.07
N HIS A 181 13.83 3.76 21.20
CA HIS A 181 12.49 3.27 21.49
C HIS A 181 12.47 2.40 22.75
N ALA A 182 13.41 1.45 22.88
CA ALA A 182 13.50 0.60 24.08
C ALA A 182 13.73 1.43 25.36
N SER A 183 14.68 2.36 25.32
CA SER A 183 14.98 3.24 26.46
C SER A 183 13.81 4.17 26.81
N TRP A 184 13.12 4.73 25.81
CA TRP A 184 11.97 5.62 26.04
C TRP A 184 10.75 4.85 26.55
N THR A 185 10.49 3.65 26.06
CA THR A 185 9.42 2.77 26.58
C THR A 185 9.71 2.40 28.04
N GLU A 186 10.96 2.08 28.38
CA GLU A 186 11.36 1.81 29.75
C GLU A 186 11.15 3.03 30.65
N LEU A 187 11.57 4.24 30.23
CA LEU A 187 11.37 5.47 30.98
C LEU A 187 9.89 5.86 31.14
N ALA A 188 9.07 5.65 30.11
CA ALA A 188 7.64 5.89 30.16
C ALA A 188 6.97 5.01 31.22
N LYS A 189 7.32 3.71 31.24
CA LYS A 189 6.85 2.75 32.26
C LYS A 189 7.27 3.14 33.68
N HIS A 190 8.53 3.52 33.87
CA HIS A 190 9.01 4.00 35.18
C HIS A 190 8.30 5.28 35.65
N SER A 191 7.83 6.10 34.71
CA SER A 191 7.09 7.35 35.00
C SER A 191 5.59 7.13 35.21
N GLY A 192 5.11 5.89 35.15
CA GLY A 192 3.69 5.55 35.32
C GLY A 192 2.83 5.83 34.09
N ILE A 193 3.42 6.03 32.92
CA ILE A 193 2.69 6.19 31.65
C ILE A 193 2.42 4.81 31.08
N ALA A 194 1.14 4.50 30.84
CA ALA A 194 0.75 3.24 30.18
C ALA A 194 1.11 3.31 28.69
N CYS A 195 1.93 2.36 28.22
CA CYS A 195 2.34 2.23 26.83
C CYS A 195 2.46 0.75 26.46
N ALA A 196 2.40 0.43 25.17
CA ALA A 196 2.57 -0.94 24.70
C ALA A 196 3.93 -1.52 25.10
N ASP A 197 3.97 -2.82 25.42
CA ASP A 197 5.21 -3.51 25.79
C ASP A 197 6.24 -3.48 24.66
N ASN A 198 5.78 -3.66 23.42
CA ASN A 198 6.58 -3.61 22.21
C ASN A 198 6.10 -2.44 21.33
N PHE A 199 6.52 -1.23 21.67
CA PHE A 199 6.19 -0.04 20.88
C PHE A 199 6.68 -0.15 19.43
N SER A 200 5.75 0.04 18.49
CA SER A 200 5.97 -0.04 17.04
C SER A 200 5.35 1.18 16.36
N LEU A 201 6.20 2.10 15.88
CA LEU A 201 5.75 3.35 15.25
C LEU A 201 4.85 3.09 14.03
N THR A 202 5.16 2.05 13.27
CA THR A 202 4.41 1.67 12.06
C THR A 202 3.00 1.20 12.40
N GLU A 203 2.81 0.45 13.47
CA GLU A 203 1.50 -0.06 13.91
C GLU A 203 0.61 1.06 14.45
N VAL A 204 1.19 2.04 15.15
CA VAL A 204 0.44 3.16 15.74
C VAL A 204 0.00 4.18 14.68
N LEU A 205 0.88 4.49 13.72
CA LEU A 205 0.65 5.60 12.77
C LEU A 205 0.19 5.17 11.37
N SER A 206 0.19 3.89 11.04
CA SER A 206 -0.06 3.42 9.66
C SER A 206 -1.16 2.38 9.58
N ASP A 207 -1.94 2.44 8.50
CA ASP A 207 -2.90 1.39 8.16
C ASP A 207 -2.15 0.25 7.45
N PRO A 208 -2.38 -1.03 7.79
CA PRO A 208 -1.78 -2.16 7.07
C PRO A 208 -2.02 -2.11 5.55
N ILE A 209 -3.14 -1.55 5.07
CA ILE A 209 -3.40 -1.40 3.62
C ILE A 209 -2.41 -0.39 3.00
N GLU A 210 -2.13 0.71 3.69
CA GLU A 210 -1.20 1.74 3.21
C GLU A 210 0.24 1.22 3.17
N LEU A 211 0.66 0.46 4.18
CA LEU A 211 1.99 -0.18 4.20
C LEU A 211 2.16 -1.14 3.02
N ARG A 212 1.08 -1.83 2.62
CA ARG A 212 1.08 -2.71 1.43
C ARG A 212 1.14 -1.93 0.12
N ASP A 213 0.45 -0.80 0.04
CA ASP A 213 0.57 0.09 -1.12
C ASP A 213 2.01 0.60 -1.27
N TRP A 214 2.73 0.86 -0.18
CA TRP A 214 4.15 1.27 -0.23
C TRP A 214 5.07 0.15 -0.75
N ASP A 215 4.82 -1.10 -0.35
CA ASP A 215 5.54 -2.28 -0.86
C ASP A 215 5.37 -2.41 -2.39
N LEU A 216 4.13 -2.27 -2.88
CA LEU A 216 3.83 -2.25 -4.32
C LEU A 216 4.49 -1.06 -5.06
N GLN A 217 4.70 0.06 -4.37
CA GLN A 217 5.40 1.25 -4.89
C GLN A 217 6.93 1.14 -4.82
N GLY A 218 7.46 0.03 -4.30
CA GLY A 218 8.90 -0.29 -4.28
C GLY A 218 9.64 0.09 -2.99
N LEU A 219 8.93 0.35 -1.90
CA LEU A 219 9.53 0.49 -0.56
C LEU A 219 9.72 -0.91 0.05
N PRO A 220 10.90 -1.29 0.56
CA PRO A 220 11.06 -2.57 1.24
C PRO A 220 10.17 -2.69 2.47
N SER A 221 9.75 -3.92 2.74
CA SER A 221 8.91 -4.26 3.89
C SER A 221 9.69 -4.41 5.21
N ASP A 222 10.96 -4.01 5.26
CA ASP A 222 11.74 -4.01 6.51
C ASP A 222 11.31 -2.88 7.46
N ARG A 223 11.48 -3.13 8.76
CA ARG A 223 11.06 -2.20 9.82
C ARG A 223 11.62 -0.79 9.62
N THR A 224 12.89 -0.65 9.27
CA THR A 224 13.54 0.66 9.19
C THR A 224 13.04 1.45 7.98
N SER A 225 12.85 0.78 6.84
CA SER A 225 12.28 1.40 5.63
C SER A 225 10.82 1.84 5.84
N LEU A 226 10.00 1.01 6.48
CA LEU A 226 8.62 1.36 6.82
C LEU A 226 8.55 2.54 7.81
N GLU A 227 9.36 2.53 8.88
CA GLU A 227 9.46 3.68 9.81
C GLU A 227 9.88 4.96 9.08
N SER A 228 10.82 4.86 8.14
CA SER A 228 11.28 6.00 7.33
C SER A 228 10.17 6.51 6.40
N GLY A 229 9.37 5.62 5.83
CA GLY A 229 8.15 5.96 5.08
C GLY A 229 7.12 6.70 5.95
N VAL A 230 6.95 6.27 7.20
CA VAL A 230 6.08 6.95 8.19
C VAL A 230 6.58 8.37 8.48
N PHE A 231 7.89 8.59 8.62
CA PHE A 231 8.44 9.93 8.82
C PHE A 231 8.17 10.85 7.61
N VAL A 232 8.37 10.35 6.39
CA VAL A 232 8.09 11.11 5.16
C VAL A 232 6.61 11.47 5.05
N ARG A 233 5.70 10.52 5.32
CA ARG A 233 4.25 10.76 5.35
C ARG A 233 3.86 11.77 6.43
N SER A 234 4.42 11.63 7.62
CA SER A 234 4.13 12.50 8.77
C SER A 234 4.62 13.92 8.55
N ALA A 235 5.77 14.11 7.89
CA ALA A 235 6.25 15.43 7.46
C ALA A 235 5.22 16.17 6.61
N GLY A 236 4.63 15.49 5.62
CA GLY A 236 3.58 16.07 4.77
C GLY A 236 2.36 16.52 5.58
N LYS A 237 1.86 15.68 6.51
CA LYS A 237 0.73 16.04 7.39
C LYS A 237 1.04 17.24 8.31
N LEU A 238 2.29 17.38 8.73
CA LEU A 238 2.77 18.49 9.56
C LEU A 238 3.12 19.76 8.76
N GLY A 239 2.99 19.73 7.43
CA GLY A 239 3.37 20.84 6.56
C GLY A 239 4.88 21.12 6.55
N ARG A 240 5.70 20.11 6.85
CA ARG A 240 7.17 20.20 6.78
C ARG A 240 7.67 19.46 5.54
N ALA A 241 8.73 19.96 4.92
CA ALA A 241 9.40 19.23 3.86
C ALA A 241 10.32 18.14 4.46
N PRO A 242 10.14 16.85 4.12
CA PRO A 242 11.10 15.82 4.47
C PRO A 242 12.35 15.98 3.60
N LEU A 243 13.52 16.03 4.25
CA LEU A 243 14.82 15.93 3.60
C LEU A 243 15.38 14.54 3.85
N VAL A 244 15.42 13.76 2.77
CA VAL A 244 15.72 12.34 2.79
C VAL A 244 17.19 12.12 2.43
N ILE A 245 17.94 11.51 3.34
CA ILE A 245 19.32 11.07 3.14
C ILE A 245 19.28 9.70 2.48
N ASP A 246 19.48 9.67 1.16
CA ASP A 246 19.23 8.51 0.30
C ASP A 246 20.38 8.29 -0.70
N PRO A 247 21.55 7.82 -0.24
CA PRO A 247 22.71 7.60 -1.11
C PRO A 247 22.47 6.52 -2.18
N GLN A 248 21.54 5.58 -1.94
CA GLN A 248 21.17 4.53 -2.89
C GLN A 248 19.97 4.85 -3.78
N GLN A 249 19.35 6.03 -3.62
CA GLN A 249 18.20 6.50 -4.40
C GLN A 249 16.94 5.62 -4.30
N GLN A 250 16.75 4.91 -3.18
CA GLN A 250 15.58 4.07 -2.95
C GLN A 250 14.34 4.90 -2.63
N ALA A 251 14.46 5.86 -1.70
CA ALA A 251 13.36 6.76 -1.35
C ALA A 251 12.94 7.60 -2.55
N LYS A 252 13.90 8.05 -3.35
CA LYS A 252 13.65 8.78 -4.60
C LYS A 252 12.76 7.96 -5.55
N LYS A 253 13.05 6.68 -5.76
CA LYS A 253 12.23 5.79 -6.62
C LYS A 253 10.82 5.60 -6.02
N TRP A 254 10.73 5.36 -4.72
CA TRP A 254 9.46 5.21 -4.03
C TRP A 254 8.58 6.46 -4.11
N ILE A 255 9.13 7.66 -3.82
CA ILE A 255 8.40 8.93 -3.89
C ILE A 255 7.91 9.20 -5.32
N LYS A 256 8.74 8.91 -6.34
CA LYS A 256 8.33 9.04 -7.75
C LYS A 256 7.15 8.14 -8.11
N ASN A 257 7.16 6.89 -7.65
CA ASN A 257 6.07 5.95 -7.90
C ASN A 257 4.80 6.35 -7.15
N ARG A 258 4.92 6.72 -5.87
CA ARG A 258 3.81 7.11 -4.99
C ARG A 258 3.09 8.37 -5.47
N GLU A 259 3.82 9.38 -5.92
CA GLU A 259 3.26 10.69 -6.35
C GLU A 259 3.09 10.79 -7.87
N SER A 260 3.21 9.67 -8.60
CA SER A 260 3.12 9.64 -10.07
C SER A 260 1.74 10.10 -10.57
N GLU A 261 0.66 9.61 -9.95
CA GLU A 261 -0.73 9.99 -10.27
C GLU A 261 -1.04 11.46 -9.91
N ASN A 262 -0.33 12.01 -8.92
CA ASN A 262 -0.48 13.40 -8.46
C ASN A 262 0.30 14.42 -9.31
N GLY A 263 1.02 13.96 -10.34
CA GLY A 263 1.76 14.83 -11.26
C GLY A 263 3.05 15.41 -10.67
N LEU A 264 3.84 14.58 -9.97
CA LEU A 264 5.13 14.97 -9.37
C LEU A 264 6.06 15.69 -10.36
N ARG A 265 6.56 16.86 -9.93
CA ARG A 265 7.61 17.60 -10.65
C ARG A 265 8.97 17.35 -10.01
N VAL A 266 9.87 16.75 -10.76
CA VAL A 266 11.26 16.50 -10.35
C VAL A 266 12.16 17.64 -10.87
N LEU A 267 12.92 18.27 -9.99
CA LEU A 267 13.77 19.43 -10.32
C LEU A 267 15.11 19.39 -9.58
N ASP A 268 16.13 19.98 -10.19
CA ASP A 268 17.39 20.29 -9.51
C ASP A 268 17.42 21.74 -9.00
N LEU A 269 18.20 21.99 -7.95
CA LEU A 269 18.43 23.36 -7.45
C LEU A 269 19.05 24.30 -8.49
N SER A 270 19.78 23.75 -9.47
CA SER A 270 20.39 24.52 -10.56
C SER A 270 19.42 24.87 -11.70
N HIS A 271 18.15 24.46 -11.62
CA HIS A 271 17.22 24.63 -12.73
C HIS A 271 16.87 26.12 -12.94
N PRO A 272 17.04 26.69 -14.16
CA PRO A 272 16.90 28.13 -14.40
C PRO A 272 15.48 28.66 -14.18
N LYS A 273 14.47 27.78 -14.25
CA LYS A 273 13.05 28.12 -14.02
C LYS A 273 12.53 27.65 -12.65
N LEU A 274 13.42 27.32 -11.70
CA LEU A 274 13.05 26.76 -10.39
C LEU A 274 11.96 27.61 -9.70
N GLN A 275 12.19 28.92 -9.56
CA GLN A 275 11.24 29.83 -8.91
C GLN A 275 9.87 29.84 -9.58
N THR A 276 9.83 29.86 -10.92
CA THR A 276 8.59 29.88 -11.69
C THR A 276 7.81 28.59 -11.52
N ILE A 277 8.49 27.45 -11.60
CA ILE A 277 7.86 26.13 -11.46
C ILE A 277 7.35 25.97 -10.02
N LEU A 278 8.16 26.27 -9.02
CA LEU A 278 7.78 26.23 -7.61
C LEU A 278 6.56 27.12 -7.31
N THR A 279 6.55 28.35 -7.85
CA THR A 279 5.39 29.27 -7.74
C THR A 279 4.13 28.68 -8.36
N SER A 280 4.23 28.04 -9.54
CA SER A 280 3.10 27.39 -10.19
C SER A 280 2.62 26.15 -9.44
N SER A 281 3.55 25.33 -8.93
CA SER A 281 3.24 24.10 -8.20
C SER A 281 2.56 24.40 -6.87
N VAL A 282 3.01 25.42 -6.14
CA VAL A 282 2.36 25.89 -4.90
C VAL A 282 0.92 26.34 -5.15
N ARG A 283 0.68 27.04 -6.27
CA ARG A 283 -0.66 27.54 -6.62
C ARG A 283 -1.63 26.43 -7.04
N VAL A 284 -1.11 25.39 -7.71
CA VAL A 284 -1.92 24.29 -8.26
C VAL A 284 -2.04 23.12 -7.28
N GLY A 285 -1.15 23.02 -6.29
CA GLY A 285 -1.08 21.87 -5.38
C GLY A 285 -0.28 20.69 -5.92
N GLN A 286 0.60 20.91 -6.91
CA GLN A 286 1.42 19.82 -7.47
C GLN A 286 2.62 19.49 -6.56
N PRO A 287 2.89 18.20 -6.27
CA PRO A 287 4.04 17.80 -5.48
C PRO A 287 5.36 18.09 -6.24
N VAL A 288 6.38 18.51 -5.51
CA VAL A 288 7.71 18.83 -6.06
C VAL A 288 8.79 18.03 -5.33
N LEU A 289 9.68 17.36 -6.07
CA LEU A 289 10.88 16.70 -5.55
C LEU A 289 12.12 17.46 -6.01
N LEU A 290 12.90 17.98 -5.05
CA LEU A 290 14.21 18.57 -5.31
C LEU A 290 15.31 17.53 -5.13
N GLU A 291 16.01 17.23 -6.21
CA GLU A 291 17.08 16.22 -6.24
C GLU A 291 18.46 16.82 -5.89
N ASP A 292 19.33 15.96 -5.37
CA ASP A 292 20.75 16.22 -5.08
C ASP A 292 21.02 17.49 -4.27
N VAL A 293 20.21 17.69 -3.24
CA VAL A 293 20.35 18.80 -2.32
C VAL A 293 21.63 18.64 -1.50
N GLY A 294 22.49 19.66 -1.55
CA GLY A 294 23.73 19.70 -0.76
C GLY A 294 23.49 20.06 0.71
N GLU A 295 24.56 20.40 1.42
CA GLU A 295 24.50 20.77 2.84
C GLU A 295 23.86 22.16 3.09
N SER A 296 23.84 23.02 2.07
CA SER A 296 23.25 24.36 2.14
C SER A 296 21.98 24.46 1.28
N LEU A 297 20.93 25.04 1.87
CA LEU A 297 19.66 25.31 1.20
C LEU A 297 19.59 26.77 0.76
N PRO A 298 19.19 27.06 -0.49
CA PRO A 298 19.09 28.43 -0.96
C PRO A 298 17.91 29.17 -0.27
N PRO A 299 18.07 30.45 0.11
CA PRO A 299 17.05 31.22 0.83
C PRO A 299 15.70 31.35 0.11
N ILE A 300 15.66 31.12 -1.21
CA ILE A 300 14.42 31.13 -1.99
C ILE A 300 13.42 30.06 -1.55
N LEU A 301 13.90 28.99 -0.91
CA LEU A 301 13.06 27.92 -0.39
C LEU A 301 12.51 28.25 1.01
N ASP A 302 13.07 29.23 1.72
CA ASP A 302 12.70 29.50 3.12
C ASP A 302 11.22 29.79 3.30
N SER A 303 10.60 30.52 2.36
CA SER A 303 9.17 30.81 2.38
C SER A 303 8.28 29.56 2.24
N VAL A 304 8.79 28.51 1.60
CA VAL A 304 8.10 27.24 1.38
C VAL A 304 8.48 26.19 2.43
N LEU A 305 9.66 26.29 3.04
CA LEU A 305 10.09 25.40 4.13
C LEU A 305 9.53 25.84 5.48
N LEU A 306 9.43 27.15 5.70
CA LEU A 306 8.88 27.76 6.92
C LEU A 306 7.43 28.16 6.73
N LEU A 307 6.60 27.27 6.15
CA LEU A 307 5.18 27.55 5.91
C LEU A 307 4.53 28.13 7.18
N PRO A 308 3.69 29.18 7.05
CA PRO A 308 3.06 29.81 8.20
C PRO A 308 2.21 28.78 8.95
N ARG A 309 2.56 28.55 10.22
CA ARG A 309 1.90 27.58 11.11
C ARG A 309 0.46 27.95 11.48
N VAL A 310 -0.01 29.12 11.05
CA VAL A 310 -1.32 29.69 11.39
C VAL A 310 -2.26 29.52 10.20
N ARG A 311 -3.18 28.56 10.31
CA ARG A 311 -4.35 28.49 9.44
C ARG A 311 -5.29 29.64 9.81
N THR A 312 -5.21 30.76 9.10
CA THR A 312 -6.24 31.81 9.19
C THR A 312 -7.58 31.22 8.71
N VAL A 313 -8.57 31.20 9.59
CA VAL A 313 -9.92 30.71 9.29
C VAL A 313 -10.50 31.53 8.13
N GLY A 314 -10.80 30.88 7.00
CA GLY A 314 -11.58 31.45 5.89
C GLY A 314 -10.81 31.95 4.66
N SER A 315 -9.47 31.86 4.60
CA SER A 315 -8.71 32.17 3.37
C SER A 315 -7.44 31.32 3.25
N ASN A 316 -7.13 30.86 2.03
CA ASN A 316 -5.90 30.10 1.77
C ASN A 316 -4.67 30.94 2.17
N PRO A 317 -3.73 30.38 2.96
CA PRO A 317 -2.56 31.13 3.42
C PRO A 317 -1.73 31.59 2.21
N LYS A 318 -1.37 32.88 2.21
CA LYS A 318 -0.54 33.46 1.14
C LYS A 318 0.91 33.44 1.57
N ILE A 319 1.77 32.85 0.75
CA ILE A 319 3.22 32.83 0.95
C ILE A 319 3.91 33.69 -0.11
N LYS A 320 4.98 34.38 0.29
CA LYS A 320 5.77 35.23 -0.62
C LYS A 320 6.98 34.46 -1.10
N ILE A 321 6.99 34.08 -2.39
CA ILE A 321 8.10 33.37 -3.03
C ILE A 321 8.86 34.36 -3.92
N GLY A 322 10.05 34.78 -3.46
CA GLY A 322 10.74 35.94 -4.05
C GLY A 322 9.91 37.20 -3.90
N ASP A 323 9.48 37.81 -5.01
CA ASP A 323 8.65 39.03 -5.00
C ASP A 323 7.15 38.76 -5.19
N LYS A 324 6.75 37.52 -5.48
CA LYS A 324 5.35 37.17 -5.78
C LYS A 324 4.64 36.60 -4.55
N ALA A 325 3.47 37.15 -4.23
CA ALA A 325 2.56 36.55 -3.26
C ALA A 325 1.70 35.48 -3.96
N VAL A 326 1.69 34.27 -3.41
CA VAL A 326 1.05 33.09 -4.00
C VAL A 326 0.14 32.46 -2.95
N GLU A 327 -1.07 32.07 -3.35
CA GLU A 327 -1.97 31.29 -2.50
C GLU A 327 -1.48 29.84 -2.42
N LEU A 328 -1.29 29.34 -1.21
CA LEU A 328 -0.88 27.97 -0.95
C LEU A 328 -2.08 27.04 -1.10
N ASP A 329 -1.98 26.09 -2.03
CA ASP A 329 -2.91 24.98 -2.12
C ASP A 329 -2.64 23.97 -0.99
N PRO A 330 -3.67 23.48 -0.27
CA PRO A 330 -3.49 22.53 0.84
C PRO A 330 -2.90 21.17 0.43
N ASN A 331 -2.99 20.79 -0.85
CA ASN A 331 -2.45 19.53 -1.36
C ASN A 331 -0.97 19.63 -1.77
N PHE A 332 -0.39 20.85 -1.78
CA PHE A 332 1.02 21.04 -2.13
C PHE A 332 1.94 20.32 -1.13
N SER A 333 2.92 19.57 -1.66
CA SER A 333 3.98 18.95 -0.88
C SER A 333 5.35 19.13 -1.54
N LEU A 334 6.38 19.31 -0.72
CA LEU A 334 7.77 19.49 -1.14
C LEU A 334 8.62 18.40 -0.52
N PHE A 335 9.31 17.62 -1.35
CA PHE A 335 10.26 16.59 -0.96
C PHE A 335 11.68 17.03 -1.33
N LEU A 336 12.64 16.75 -0.47
CA LEU A 336 14.06 17.01 -0.71
C LEU A 336 14.83 15.68 -0.60
N SER A 337 15.77 15.43 -1.50
CA SER A 337 16.63 14.24 -1.43
C SER A 337 18.10 14.63 -1.56
N THR A 338 18.97 13.91 -0.86
CA THR A 338 20.43 14.02 -1.01
C THR A 338 21.06 12.65 -1.25
N LYS A 339 22.08 12.60 -2.11
CA LYS A 339 22.92 11.41 -2.35
C LYS A 339 24.10 11.31 -1.38
N LEU A 340 24.34 12.34 -0.58
CA LEU A 340 25.43 12.32 0.40
C LEU A 340 25.11 11.29 1.48
N ALA A 341 26.02 10.35 1.73
CA ALA A 341 25.78 9.28 2.71
C ALA A 341 25.81 9.79 4.15
N ASN A 342 26.66 10.79 4.44
CA ASN A 342 26.78 11.39 5.76
C ASN A 342 26.98 12.92 5.66
N PRO A 343 25.92 13.67 5.29
CA PRO A 343 25.99 15.13 5.15
C PRO A 343 26.04 15.83 6.52
N HIS A 344 26.81 16.91 6.62
CA HIS A 344 26.85 17.75 7.81
C HIS A 344 25.94 18.96 7.66
N TYR A 345 24.72 18.85 8.20
CA TYR A 345 23.75 19.94 8.21
C TYR A 345 23.96 20.91 9.37
N LEU A 346 23.91 22.21 9.09
CA LEU A 346 23.85 23.24 10.11
C LEU A 346 22.50 23.17 10.86
N PRO A 347 22.44 23.56 12.15
CA PRO A 347 21.20 23.55 12.93
C PRO A 347 20.05 24.32 12.27
N GLU A 348 20.37 25.39 11.51
CA GLU A 348 19.38 26.15 10.74
C GLU A 348 18.61 25.29 9.73
N VAL A 349 19.29 24.37 9.05
CA VAL A 349 18.65 23.44 8.11
C VAL A 349 17.74 22.49 8.85
N ALA A 350 18.22 21.90 9.95
CA ALA A 350 17.44 20.95 10.77
C ALA A 350 16.15 21.57 11.38
N LEU A 351 16.13 22.88 11.60
CA LEU A 351 14.93 23.61 12.04
C LEU A 351 13.91 23.79 10.90
N LYS A 352 14.37 23.94 9.66
CA LYS A 352 13.54 24.17 8.47
C LYS A 352 12.89 22.89 7.94
N VAL A 353 13.60 21.76 7.95
CA VAL A 353 13.18 20.49 7.31
C VAL A 353 13.03 19.37 8.33
N LEU A 354 12.30 18.30 7.98
CA LEU A 354 12.35 17.05 8.74
C LEU A 354 13.43 16.15 8.13
N LEU A 355 14.54 15.96 8.84
CA LEU A 355 15.62 15.07 8.41
C LEU A 355 15.21 13.61 8.57
N VAL A 356 15.29 12.84 7.49
CA VAL A 356 14.97 11.40 7.49
C VAL A 356 16.15 10.64 6.90
N ASN A 357 16.76 9.78 7.71
CA ASN A 357 17.75 8.84 7.24
C ASN A 357 17.06 7.66 6.55
N PHE A 358 17.37 7.47 5.28
CA PHE A 358 16.82 6.45 4.39
C PHE A 358 17.92 5.57 3.78
N THR A 359 19.09 5.52 4.43
CA THR A 359 20.16 4.60 4.02
C THR A 359 19.65 3.16 4.05
N VAL A 360 19.93 2.42 2.98
CA VAL A 360 19.51 1.03 2.84
C VAL A 360 20.08 0.16 3.96
N THR A 361 19.24 -0.69 4.55
CA THR A 361 19.63 -1.63 5.60
C THR A 361 20.04 -2.99 5.02
N PRO A 362 20.85 -3.79 5.74
CA PRO A 362 21.17 -5.17 5.34
C PRO A 362 19.93 -6.03 5.08
N GLU A 363 18.94 -5.96 5.98
CA GLU A 363 17.69 -6.70 5.86
C GLU A 363 16.85 -6.23 4.66
N GLY A 364 16.72 -4.91 4.46
CA GLY A 364 15.98 -4.35 3.33
C GLY A 364 16.62 -4.70 1.98
N LEU A 365 17.95 -4.67 1.90
CA LEU A 365 18.67 -5.09 0.71
C LEU A 365 18.58 -6.59 0.47
N GLU A 366 18.64 -7.42 1.52
CA GLU A 366 18.45 -8.86 1.40
C GLU A 366 17.07 -9.17 0.79
N GLN A 367 16.00 -8.54 1.26
CA GLN A 367 14.66 -8.73 0.69
C GLN A 367 14.58 -8.30 -0.78
N GLN A 368 15.22 -7.18 -1.13
CA GLN A 368 15.28 -6.69 -2.51
C GLN A 368 16.04 -7.66 -3.42
N LEU A 369 17.21 -8.13 -2.99
CA LEU A 369 18.03 -9.08 -3.75
C LEU A 369 17.36 -10.46 -3.83
N LEU A 370 16.65 -10.89 -2.79
CA LEU A 370 15.87 -12.13 -2.81
C LEU A 370 14.80 -12.09 -3.90
N THR A 371 14.10 -10.95 -4.03
CA THR A 371 13.12 -10.73 -5.09
C THR A 371 13.75 -10.85 -6.47
N GLU A 372 14.96 -10.34 -6.66
CA GLU A 372 15.70 -10.48 -7.93
C GLU A 372 16.17 -11.92 -8.19
N VAL A 373 16.64 -12.65 -7.19
CA VAL A 373 17.03 -14.07 -7.33
C VAL A 373 15.82 -14.91 -7.71
N VAL A 374 14.71 -14.77 -6.99
CA VAL A 374 13.48 -15.54 -7.23
C VAL A 374 12.90 -15.23 -8.61
N ARG A 375 12.94 -13.94 -9.03
CA ARG A 375 12.50 -13.52 -10.36
C ARG A 375 13.30 -14.19 -11.49
N LEU A 376 14.59 -14.46 -11.28
CA LEU A 376 15.44 -15.12 -12.27
C LEU A 376 15.31 -16.65 -12.23
N GLU A 377 15.33 -17.26 -11.04
CA GLU A 377 15.36 -18.72 -10.90
C GLU A 377 13.96 -19.35 -11.03
N THR A 378 12.93 -18.69 -10.49
CA THR A 378 11.55 -19.19 -10.41
C THR A 378 10.52 -18.10 -10.73
N PRO A 379 10.52 -17.59 -11.98
CA PRO A 379 9.69 -16.44 -12.37
C PRO A 379 8.20 -16.66 -12.15
N ASP A 380 7.71 -17.90 -12.29
CA ASP A 380 6.30 -18.24 -12.10
C ASP A 380 5.87 -18.16 -10.63
N THR A 381 6.77 -18.44 -9.69
CA THR A 381 6.52 -18.28 -8.25
C THR A 381 6.46 -16.79 -7.89
N GLU A 382 7.33 -15.97 -8.48
CA GLU A 382 7.31 -14.52 -8.26
C GLU A 382 6.04 -13.88 -8.83
N LYS A 383 5.67 -14.20 -10.09
CA LYS A 383 4.43 -13.70 -10.70
C LYS A 383 3.21 -14.06 -9.87
N ARG A 384 3.06 -15.34 -9.49
CA ARG A 384 1.98 -15.79 -8.61
C ARG A 384 1.97 -15.03 -7.28
N GLY A 385 3.15 -14.84 -6.66
CA GLY A 385 3.28 -14.06 -5.43
C GLY A 385 2.78 -12.63 -5.58
N THR A 386 3.18 -11.93 -6.64
CA THR A 386 2.74 -10.56 -6.91
C THR A 386 1.25 -10.45 -7.22
N GLU A 387 0.68 -11.39 -7.99
CA GLU A 387 -0.75 -11.44 -8.32
C GLU A 387 -1.60 -11.66 -7.07
N ILE A 388 -1.21 -12.63 -6.24
CA ILE A 388 -1.87 -12.93 -4.96
C ILE A 388 -1.79 -11.73 -4.02
N LEU A 389 -0.63 -11.06 -3.94
CA LEU A 389 -0.46 -9.88 -3.09
C LEU A 389 -1.39 -8.72 -3.51
N VAL A 390 -1.50 -8.48 -4.82
CA VAL A 390 -2.44 -7.47 -5.36
C VAL A 390 -3.88 -7.88 -5.07
N GLN A 391 -4.22 -9.17 -5.18
CA GLN A 391 -5.55 -9.68 -4.86
C GLN A 391 -5.89 -9.51 -3.38
N ILE A 392 -4.99 -9.88 -2.46
CA ILE A 392 -5.15 -9.70 -1.01
C ILE A 392 -5.42 -8.24 -0.68
N THR A 393 -4.67 -7.32 -1.27
CA THR A 393 -4.83 -5.88 -1.03
C THR A 393 -6.19 -5.37 -1.53
N LYS A 394 -6.64 -5.84 -2.70
CA LYS A 394 -7.97 -5.52 -3.23
C LYS A 394 -9.08 -6.10 -2.35
N ASP A 395 -8.98 -7.36 -1.96
CA ASP A 395 -9.98 -8.04 -1.14
C ASP A 395 -10.09 -7.40 0.27
N LYS A 396 -8.97 -7.01 0.89
CA LYS A 396 -8.97 -6.24 2.15
C LYS A 396 -9.63 -4.88 2.00
N ARG A 397 -9.39 -4.17 0.90
CA ARG A 397 -10.04 -2.88 0.61
C ARG A 397 -11.55 -3.04 0.41
N VAL A 398 -11.98 -4.08 -0.31
CA VAL A 398 -13.40 -4.41 -0.50
C VAL A 398 -14.07 -4.73 0.82
N LEU A 399 -13.44 -5.52 1.72
CA LEU A 399 -13.99 -5.80 3.04
C LEU A 399 -14.23 -4.53 3.87
N LYS A 400 -13.25 -3.62 3.88
CA LYS A 400 -13.38 -2.33 4.58
C LYS A 400 -14.51 -1.46 4.00
N GLN A 401 -14.61 -1.40 2.67
CA GLN A 401 -15.70 -0.67 2.00
C GLN A 401 -17.08 -1.29 2.27
N LEU A 402 -17.19 -2.62 2.31
CA LEU A 402 -18.44 -3.31 2.64
C LEU A 402 -18.84 -3.07 4.10
N GLU A 403 -17.88 -3.03 5.02
CA GLU A 403 -18.11 -2.68 6.42
C GLU A 403 -18.61 -1.23 6.57
N GLU A 404 -17.95 -0.27 5.94
CA GLU A 404 -18.38 1.14 5.93
C GLU A 404 -19.78 1.30 5.32
N LEU A 405 -20.08 0.58 4.22
CA LEU A 405 -21.39 0.57 3.60
C LEU A 405 -22.47 -0.01 4.53
N ILE A 406 -22.19 -1.10 5.25
CA ILE A 406 -23.12 -1.69 6.22
C ILE A 406 -23.42 -0.68 7.33
N LEU A 407 -22.39 -0.03 7.89
CA LEU A 407 -22.55 0.99 8.92
C LEU A 407 -23.35 2.20 8.41
N GLN A 408 -23.07 2.65 7.18
CA GLN A 408 -23.79 3.75 6.56
C GLN A 408 -25.28 3.41 6.39
N LEU A 409 -25.60 2.24 5.82
CA LEU A 409 -26.99 1.79 5.62
C LEU A 409 -27.76 1.67 6.95
N LEU A 410 -27.10 1.21 8.02
CA LEU A 410 -27.68 1.15 9.36
C LEU A 410 -27.88 2.55 9.98
N SER A 411 -27.00 3.50 9.67
CA SER A 411 -27.10 4.88 10.19
C SER A 411 -28.16 5.73 9.49
N GLU A 412 -28.36 5.53 8.18
CA GLU A 412 -29.32 6.27 7.37
C GLU A 412 -30.77 5.81 7.62
N THR A 413 -30.96 4.59 8.12
CA THR A 413 -32.28 4.06 8.48
C THR A 413 -32.73 4.53 9.86
N GLY A 414 -33.29 5.74 9.92
CA GLY A 414 -33.88 6.30 11.15
C GLY A 414 -35.26 5.74 11.54
N GLY A 415 -35.86 4.87 10.71
CA GLY A 415 -37.20 4.29 10.90
C GLY A 415 -37.17 2.79 11.23
N ASN A 416 -38.31 2.11 11.04
CA ASN A 416 -38.39 0.66 11.20
C ASN A 416 -37.65 -0.05 10.06
N ILE A 417 -36.45 -0.58 10.35
CA ILE A 417 -35.56 -1.20 9.35
C ILE A 417 -36.21 -2.40 8.63
N LEU A 418 -37.22 -3.02 9.25
CA LEU A 418 -37.97 -4.14 8.71
C LEU A 418 -38.91 -3.72 7.57
N ASP A 419 -39.25 -2.44 7.45
CA ASP A 419 -40.17 -1.95 6.43
C ASP A 419 -39.42 -1.57 5.13
N ASP A 420 -38.13 -1.29 5.21
CA ASP A 420 -37.29 -0.97 4.06
C ASP A 420 -36.67 -2.24 3.44
N GLU A 421 -37.40 -2.84 2.51
CA GLU A 421 -36.94 -4.04 1.81
C GLU A 421 -35.60 -3.86 1.08
N LYS A 422 -35.34 -2.66 0.58
CA LYS A 422 -34.12 -2.38 -0.19
C LYS A 422 -32.90 -2.46 0.72
N VAL A 423 -33.00 -1.91 1.92
CA VAL A 423 -31.92 -1.95 2.92
C VAL A 423 -31.67 -3.38 3.38
N VAL A 424 -32.72 -4.15 3.67
CA VAL A 424 -32.57 -5.57 4.08
C VAL A 424 -31.91 -6.42 3.00
N GLN A 425 -32.33 -6.25 1.73
CA GLN A 425 -31.71 -6.97 0.61
C GLN A 425 -30.27 -6.51 0.35
N ALA A 426 -29.97 -5.21 0.48
CA ALA A 426 -28.62 -4.68 0.32
C ALA A 426 -27.67 -5.20 1.40
N LEU A 427 -28.12 -5.23 2.67
CA LEU A 427 -27.36 -5.79 3.79
C LEU A 427 -27.07 -7.28 3.59
N HIS A 428 -28.07 -8.07 3.18
CA HIS A 428 -27.89 -9.49 2.89
C HIS A 428 -26.88 -9.73 1.75
N ARG A 429 -26.97 -8.96 0.66
CA ARG A 429 -26.03 -9.06 -0.47
C ARG A 429 -24.61 -8.67 -0.05
N SER A 430 -24.46 -7.54 0.66
CA SER A 430 -23.17 -7.05 1.16
C SER A 430 -22.48 -8.07 2.07
N ARG A 431 -23.23 -8.70 2.99
CA ARG A 431 -22.73 -9.78 3.84
C ARG A 431 -22.28 -11.00 3.03
N SER A 432 -23.13 -11.49 2.13
CA SER A 432 -22.79 -12.67 1.32
C SER A 432 -21.51 -12.43 0.50
N THR A 433 -21.34 -11.21 -0.02
CA THR A 433 -20.09 -10.81 -0.67
C THR A 433 -18.91 -10.75 0.31
N ALA A 434 -19.10 -10.20 1.51
CA ALA A 434 -18.05 -10.12 2.53
C ALA A 434 -17.57 -11.51 2.97
N GLU A 435 -18.48 -12.47 3.19
CA GLU A 435 -18.11 -13.85 3.50
C GLU A 435 -17.35 -14.53 2.37
N SER A 436 -17.79 -14.33 1.12
CA SER A 436 -17.09 -14.88 -0.04
C SER A 436 -15.70 -14.27 -0.18
N VAL A 437 -15.55 -12.96 0.05
CA VAL A 437 -14.26 -12.27 0.00
C VAL A 437 -13.36 -12.73 1.14
N ALA A 438 -13.90 -12.90 2.36
CA ALA A 438 -13.15 -13.39 3.51
C ALA A 438 -12.60 -14.81 3.31
N ARG A 439 -13.38 -15.73 2.71
CA ARG A 439 -12.88 -17.07 2.37
C ARG A 439 -11.77 -17.01 1.32
N ARG A 440 -11.95 -16.24 0.24
CA ARG A 440 -10.91 -16.05 -0.78
C ARG A 440 -9.64 -15.42 -0.20
N LEU A 441 -9.80 -14.50 0.76
CA LEU A 441 -8.68 -13.87 1.44
C LEU A 441 -7.88 -14.89 2.25
N GLN A 442 -8.58 -15.76 2.99
CA GLN A 442 -7.95 -16.84 3.76
C GLN A 442 -7.18 -17.82 2.84
N ASP A 443 -7.78 -18.22 1.73
CA ASP A 443 -7.12 -19.09 0.74
C ASP A 443 -5.89 -18.40 0.14
N ALA A 444 -6.01 -17.12 -0.22
CA ALA A 444 -4.91 -16.32 -0.77
C ALA A 444 -3.76 -16.14 0.24
N GLU A 445 -4.07 -15.94 1.52
CA GLU A 445 -3.07 -15.84 2.60
C GLU A 445 -2.33 -17.18 2.79
N SER A 446 -3.02 -18.32 2.73
CA SER A 446 -2.38 -19.65 2.77
C SER A 446 -1.44 -19.87 1.58
N ILE A 447 -1.86 -19.53 0.36
CA ILE A 447 -1.01 -19.67 -0.83
C ILE A 447 0.20 -18.71 -0.73
N LEU A 448 0.00 -17.51 -0.19
CA LEU A 448 1.10 -16.58 0.03
C LEU A 448 2.15 -17.15 0.99
N GLU A 449 1.74 -17.84 2.05
CA GLU A 449 2.66 -18.53 2.97
C GLU A 449 3.47 -19.62 2.24
N GLU A 450 2.84 -20.44 1.41
CA GLU A 450 3.53 -21.44 0.58
C GLU A 450 4.56 -20.79 -0.36
N VAL A 451 4.18 -19.68 -1.00
CA VAL A 451 5.08 -18.89 -1.86
C VAL A 451 6.24 -18.32 -1.04
N GLN A 452 6.00 -17.84 0.18
CA GLN A 452 7.06 -17.33 1.06
C GLN A 452 8.03 -18.44 1.48
N VAL A 453 7.54 -19.66 1.77
CA VAL A 453 8.39 -20.81 2.06
C VAL A 453 9.29 -21.15 0.86
N ALA A 454 8.73 -21.13 -0.35
CA ALA A 454 9.51 -21.32 -1.57
C ALA A 454 10.57 -20.20 -1.76
N ARG A 455 10.24 -18.95 -1.45
CA ARG A 455 11.19 -17.82 -1.50
C ARG A 455 12.32 -17.98 -0.48
N ARG A 456 12.02 -18.42 0.75
CA ARG A 456 13.02 -18.60 1.83
C ARG A 456 14.15 -19.56 1.44
N PHE A 457 13.93 -20.49 0.52
CA PHE A 457 14.97 -21.38 0.02
C PHE A 457 16.19 -20.61 -0.56
N TYR A 458 15.95 -19.48 -1.22
CA TYR A 458 16.98 -18.63 -1.83
C TYR A 458 17.48 -17.49 -0.92
N SER A 459 16.94 -17.33 0.30
CA SER A 459 17.38 -16.30 1.26
C SER A 459 18.89 -16.33 1.53
N PRO A 460 19.58 -17.48 1.66
CA PRO A 460 21.03 -17.49 1.85
C PRO A 460 21.81 -16.79 0.72
N VAL A 461 21.35 -16.92 -0.53
CA VAL A 461 21.97 -16.26 -1.70
C VAL A 461 21.82 -14.75 -1.60
N ALA A 462 20.62 -14.29 -1.23
CA ALA A 462 20.32 -12.88 -1.07
C ALA A 462 21.06 -12.26 0.13
N SER A 463 21.14 -13.00 1.25
CA SER A 463 21.84 -12.57 2.46
C SER A 463 23.35 -12.45 2.20
N ARG A 464 23.94 -13.42 1.48
CA ARG A 464 25.33 -13.32 1.02
C ARG A 464 25.52 -12.11 0.12
N ALA A 465 24.65 -11.90 -0.86
CA ALA A 465 24.75 -10.76 -1.77
C ALA A 465 24.61 -9.40 -1.03
N ALA A 466 23.71 -9.29 -0.06
CA ALA A 466 23.60 -8.08 0.77
C ALA A 466 24.91 -7.80 1.52
N LEU A 467 25.50 -8.82 2.16
CA LEU A 467 26.79 -8.73 2.83
C LEU A 467 27.89 -8.26 1.87
N LEU A 468 27.98 -8.88 0.68
CA LEU A 468 28.93 -8.49 -0.36
C LEU A 468 28.81 -7.00 -0.73
N TYR A 469 27.57 -6.49 -0.85
CA TYR A 469 27.35 -5.07 -1.15
C TYR A 469 27.88 -4.15 -0.06
N PHE A 470 27.60 -4.44 1.22
CA PHE A 470 28.07 -3.58 2.31
C PHE A 470 29.60 -3.58 2.44
N VAL A 471 30.26 -4.71 2.16
CA VAL A 471 31.73 -4.73 2.06
C VAL A 471 32.20 -3.84 0.91
N VAL A 472 31.60 -3.94 -0.28
CA VAL A 472 31.95 -3.08 -1.43
C VAL A 472 31.69 -1.60 -1.12
N ALA A 473 30.60 -1.26 -0.44
CA ALA A 473 30.29 0.11 -0.05
C ALA A 473 31.33 0.67 0.95
N SER A 474 31.81 -0.15 1.88
CA SER A 474 32.84 0.23 2.86
C SER A 474 34.21 0.50 2.24
N LEU A 475 34.49 0.04 1.01
CA LEU A 475 35.76 0.33 0.33
C LEU A 475 35.98 1.82 0.07
N SER A 476 34.92 2.62 0.04
CA SER A 476 34.99 4.08 -0.07
C SER A 476 35.70 4.75 1.12
N GLU A 477 35.78 4.07 2.27
CA GLU A 477 36.55 4.52 3.44
C GLU A 477 38.06 4.32 3.26
N VAL A 478 38.46 3.34 2.44
CA VAL A 478 39.88 3.05 2.13
C VAL A 478 40.41 4.06 1.13
N GLU A 479 39.67 4.28 0.04
CA GLU A 479 40.00 5.28 -0.97
C GLU A 479 38.71 5.88 -1.56
N SER A 480 38.70 7.20 -1.70
CA SER A 480 37.56 8.00 -2.17
C SER A 480 37.05 7.60 -3.56
N MET A 481 37.90 6.99 -4.40
CA MET A 481 37.57 6.50 -5.74
C MET A 481 36.75 5.20 -5.74
N TYR A 482 36.74 4.45 -4.65
CA TYR A 482 36.11 3.13 -4.54
C TYR A 482 34.62 3.22 -4.22
N GLN A 483 33.91 4.07 -4.96
CA GLN A 483 32.48 4.29 -4.78
C GLN A 483 31.69 3.58 -5.88
N TYR A 484 30.87 2.62 -5.49
CA TYR A 484 30.01 1.85 -6.40
C TYR A 484 28.55 2.12 -6.10
N SER A 485 27.73 2.26 -7.14
CA SER A 485 26.28 2.38 -6.97
C SER A 485 25.66 1.01 -6.64
N LEU A 486 24.52 1.05 -5.96
CA LEU A 486 23.69 -0.14 -5.78
C LEU A 486 23.24 -0.71 -7.14
N GLU A 487 22.97 0.15 -8.12
CA GLU A 487 22.57 -0.27 -9.46
C GLU A 487 23.65 -1.06 -10.21
N PHE A 488 24.91 -0.60 -10.15
CA PHE A 488 26.05 -1.37 -10.66
C PHE A 488 26.15 -2.73 -9.97
N PHE A 489 26.03 -2.75 -8.64
CA PHE A 489 26.06 -4.00 -7.87
C PHE A 489 24.95 -4.96 -8.31
N THR A 490 23.70 -4.48 -8.41
CA THR A 490 22.56 -5.32 -8.83
C THR A 490 22.73 -5.81 -10.26
N LEU A 491 23.30 -5.01 -11.16
CA LEU A 491 23.59 -5.43 -12.53
C LEU A 491 24.60 -6.59 -12.55
N VAL A 492 25.75 -6.43 -11.89
CA VAL A 492 26.79 -7.48 -11.81
C VAL A 492 26.23 -8.76 -11.17
N PHE A 493 25.41 -8.62 -10.13
CA PHE A 493 24.74 -9.74 -9.47
C PHE A 493 23.74 -10.45 -10.40
N ARG A 494 22.92 -9.72 -11.16
CA ARG A 494 22.02 -10.33 -12.15
C ARG A 494 22.80 -11.05 -13.26
N GLU A 495 23.92 -10.49 -13.71
CA GLU A 495 24.77 -11.14 -14.70
C GLU A 495 25.40 -12.43 -14.16
N SER A 496 25.83 -12.44 -12.88
CA SER A 496 26.41 -13.65 -12.28
C SER A 496 25.41 -14.80 -12.24
N LEU A 497 24.16 -14.50 -11.90
CA LEU A 497 23.08 -15.51 -11.86
C LEU A 497 22.73 -16.03 -13.26
N LYS A 498 22.72 -15.15 -14.29
CA LYS A 498 22.38 -15.55 -15.68
C LYS A 498 23.46 -16.36 -16.39
N ARG A 499 24.74 -16.09 -16.10
CA ARG A 499 25.87 -16.81 -16.74
C ARG A 499 25.94 -18.26 -16.27
N GLU A 500 25.50 -18.51 -15.05
CA GLU A 500 25.51 -19.82 -14.45
C GLU A 500 24.25 -20.58 -14.86
N ASN A 501 24.26 -21.23 -16.03
CA ASN A 501 23.20 -22.14 -16.49
C ASN A 501 23.68 -23.59 -16.42
N ALA A 502 24.17 -24.02 -15.25
CA ALA A 502 24.54 -25.42 -15.06
C ALA A 502 23.29 -26.24 -14.71
N ASP A 503 23.08 -27.35 -15.43
CA ASP A 503 22.15 -28.43 -15.07
C ASP A 503 22.60 -29.02 -13.72
N ALA A 504 22.24 -28.35 -12.63
CA ALA A 504 22.58 -28.79 -11.30
C ALA A 504 21.75 -30.03 -10.95
N ALA A 505 22.42 -31.11 -10.54
CA ALA A 505 21.77 -32.38 -10.19
C ALA A 505 20.78 -32.27 -9.01
N SER A 506 20.85 -31.20 -8.22
CA SER A 506 19.89 -30.88 -7.15
C SER A 506 19.72 -29.37 -6.96
N VAL A 507 18.57 -28.98 -6.42
CA VAL A 507 18.25 -27.58 -6.05
C VAL A 507 19.23 -27.03 -5.01
N GLN A 508 19.75 -27.91 -4.13
CA GLN A 508 20.74 -27.56 -3.12
C GLN A 508 22.11 -27.23 -3.75
N ALA A 509 22.59 -28.10 -4.66
CA ALA A 509 23.82 -27.85 -5.40
C ALA A 509 23.71 -26.58 -6.26
N ARG A 510 22.53 -26.31 -6.82
CA ARG A 510 22.23 -25.06 -7.54
C ARG A 510 22.46 -23.84 -6.65
N ARG A 511 21.92 -23.85 -5.42
CA ARG A 511 22.06 -22.75 -4.46
C ARG A 511 23.53 -22.45 -4.11
N GLU A 512 24.31 -23.49 -3.87
CA GLU A 512 25.75 -23.38 -3.55
C GLU A 512 26.56 -22.84 -4.74
N SER A 513 26.21 -23.27 -5.95
CA SER A 513 26.75 -22.74 -7.20
C SER A 513 26.50 -21.22 -7.31
N LEU A 514 25.24 -20.80 -7.16
CA LEU A 514 24.84 -19.39 -7.22
C LEU A 514 25.57 -18.51 -6.20
N LEU A 515 25.77 -19.02 -4.99
CA LEU A 515 26.56 -18.34 -3.96
C LEU A 515 28.01 -18.13 -4.39
N SER A 516 28.65 -19.18 -4.91
CA SER A 516 30.05 -19.14 -5.37
C SER A 516 30.21 -18.21 -6.57
N ALA A 517 29.35 -18.33 -7.59
CA ALA A 517 29.41 -17.51 -8.79
C ALA A 517 29.14 -16.04 -8.52
N ALA A 518 28.18 -15.71 -7.66
CA ALA A 518 27.92 -14.33 -7.23
C ALA A 518 29.14 -13.74 -6.53
N THR A 519 29.74 -14.48 -5.61
CA THR A 519 30.94 -14.04 -4.86
C THR A 519 32.13 -13.82 -5.80
N HIS A 520 32.40 -14.76 -6.71
CA HIS A 520 33.53 -14.68 -7.63
C HIS A 520 33.35 -13.58 -8.68
N THR A 521 32.19 -13.50 -9.32
CA THR A 521 31.93 -12.50 -10.38
C THR A 521 31.97 -11.08 -9.82
N LEU A 522 31.42 -10.88 -8.63
CA LEU A 522 31.47 -9.60 -7.95
C LEU A 522 32.90 -9.22 -7.57
N PHE A 523 33.62 -10.14 -6.93
CA PHE A 523 35.02 -9.92 -6.56
C PHE A 523 35.87 -9.55 -7.76
N ALA A 524 35.79 -10.34 -8.85
CA ALA A 524 36.53 -10.07 -10.08
C ALA A 524 36.15 -8.71 -10.69
N SER A 525 34.89 -8.29 -10.61
CA SER A 525 34.42 -7.02 -11.15
C SER A 525 34.89 -5.81 -10.35
N VAL A 526 34.89 -5.91 -9.02
CA VAL A 526 35.35 -4.84 -8.13
C VAL A 526 36.88 -4.79 -8.10
N ALA A 527 37.56 -5.93 -7.99
CA ALA A 527 39.02 -6.02 -7.91
C ALA A 527 39.75 -5.45 -9.13
N ARG A 528 39.11 -5.38 -10.31
CA ARG A 528 39.64 -4.66 -11.49
C ARG A 528 39.87 -3.17 -11.23
N GLY A 529 39.05 -2.56 -10.37
CA GLY A 529 39.12 -1.15 -10.01
C GLY A 529 39.90 -0.87 -8.72
N LEU A 530 40.56 -1.87 -8.12
CA LEU A 530 41.32 -1.74 -6.88
C LEU A 530 42.83 -1.85 -7.14
N PHE A 531 43.59 -1.02 -6.44
CA PHE A 531 45.05 -1.10 -6.44
C PHE A 531 45.52 -2.41 -5.80
N HIS A 532 46.68 -2.93 -6.22
CA HIS A 532 47.21 -4.22 -5.79
C HIS A 532 47.21 -4.43 -4.26
N PRO A 533 47.63 -3.46 -3.42
CA PRO A 533 47.57 -3.60 -1.96
C PRO A 533 46.15 -3.77 -1.42
N HIS A 534 45.16 -3.16 -2.07
CA HIS A 534 43.77 -3.18 -1.63
C HIS A 534 43.01 -4.41 -2.10
N LYS A 535 43.48 -5.14 -3.13
CA LYS A 535 42.85 -6.39 -3.59
C LYS A 535 42.89 -7.47 -2.52
N LEU A 536 44.04 -7.64 -1.85
CA LEU A 536 44.18 -8.61 -0.77
C LEU A 536 43.35 -8.21 0.45
N LEU A 537 43.33 -6.91 0.80
CA LEU A 537 42.47 -6.40 1.87
C LEU A 537 40.99 -6.69 1.58
N PHE A 538 40.54 -6.44 0.35
CA PHE A 538 39.16 -6.70 -0.06
C PHE A 538 38.81 -8.19 0.03
N ALA A 539 39.66 -9.08 -0.49
CA ALA A 539 39.47 -10.53 -0.36
C ALA A 539 39.41 -10.98 1.11
N PHE A 540 40.26 -10.40 1.96
CA PHE A 540 40.25 -10.69 3.40
C PHE A 540 38.97 -10.21 4.10
N LEU A 541 38.52 -8.99 3.82
CA LEU A 541 37.26 -8.46 4.37
C LEU A 541 36.07 -9.34 3.97
N LEU A 542 36.01 -9.77 2.71
CA LEU A 542 34.99 -10.70 2.24
C LEU A 542 35.02 -12.02 3.01
N ALA A 543 36.20 -12.66 3.13
CA ALA A 543 36.34 -13.92 3.84
C ALA A 543 35.91 -13.81 5.32
N VAL A 544 36.28 -12.71 5.99
CA VAL A 544 35.93 -12.49 7.40
C VAL A 544 34.44 -12.23 7.58
N GLU A 545 33.82 -11.39 6.77
CA GLU A 545 32.38 -11.13 6.86
C GLU A 545 31.57 -12.41 6.57
N ILE A 546 32.00 -13.21 5.60
CA ILE A 546 31.42 -14.53 5.33
C ILE A 546 31.51 -15.46 6.55
N LEU A 547 32.68 -15.53 7.19
CA LEU A 547 32.87 -16.32 8.41
C LEU A 547 31.99 -15.83 9.57
N LYS A 548 31.78 -14.52 9.71
CA LYS A 548 30.87 -13.95 10.71
C LYS A 548 29.42 -14.36 10.47
N GLN A 549 29.00 -14.42 9.21
CA GLN A 549 27.64 -14.82 8.84
C GLN A 549 27.38 -16.31 9.07
N GLU A 550 28.34 -17.17 8.72
CA GLU A 550 28.18 -18.62 8.78
C GLU A 550 28.36 -19.21 10.19
N ARG A 551 29.12 -18.53 11.06
CA ARG A 551 29.42 -19.03 12.41
C ARG A 551 28.68 -18.25 13.49
N ALA A 552 27.76 -18.93 14.17
CA ALA A 552 27.05 -18.39 15.33
C ALA A 552 27.97 -17.97 16.49
N ASN A 553 29.17 -18.58 16.61
CA ASN A 553 30.14 -18.34 17.68
C ASN A 553 31.36 -17.51 17.23
N PHE A 554 31.19 -16.53 16.34
CA PHE A 554 32.30 -15.62 15.99
C PHE A 554 32.70 -14.78 17.22
N GLN A 555 33.89 -15.01 17.76
CA GLN A 555 34.38 -14.32 18.95
C GLN A 555 34.75 -12.86 18.62
N HIS A 556 33.84 -11.92 18.89
CA HIS A 556 34.01 -10.50 18.56
C HIS A 556 35.25 -9.90 19.24
N ASP A 557 35.51 -10.26 20.49
CA ASP A 557 36.65 -9.75 21.26
C ASP A 557 37.99 -10.23 20.68
N ALA A 558 38.03 -11.47 20.18
CA ALA A 558 39.17 -12.03 19.46
C ALA A 558 39.47 -11.22 18.18
N TRP A 559 38.43 -10.84 17.45
CA TRP A 559 38.55 -10.03 16.26
C TRP A 559 38.98 -8.59 16.56
N GLN A 560 38.48 -7.99 17.65
CA GLN A 560 38.96 -6.68 18.11
C GLN A 560 40.44 -6.72 18.48
N MET A 561 40.92 -7.81 19.09
CA MET A 561 42.35 -8.01 19.36
C MET A 561 43.17 -8.06 18.07
N PHE A 562 42.70 -8.77 17.04
CA PHE A 562 43.39 -8.80 15.74
C PHE A 562 43.57 -7.39 15.13
N LEU A 563 42.53 -6.56 15.22
CA LEU A 563 42.49 -5.22 14.64
C LEU A 563 43.24 -4.17 15.47
N ARG A 564 43.00 -4.12 16.78
CA ARG A 564 43.44 -3.05 17.68
C ARG A 564 44.59 -3.44 18.61
N GLY A 565 44.87 -4.74 18.74
CA GLY A 565 45.78 -5.28 19.75
C GLY A 565 45.17 -5.25 21.16
N VAL A 566 45.95 -5.71 22.14
CA VAL A 566 45.54 -5.73 23.56
C VAL A 566 45.56 -4.31 24.13
N SER A 567 44.44 -3.87 24.73
CA SER A 567 44.31 -2.52 25.31
C SER A 567 45.01 -2.43 26.66
N ARG A 568 45.74 -1.33 26.93
CA ARG A 568 46.55 -1.16 28.16
C ARG A 568 45.78 -0.72 29.40
N VAL A 569 44.45 -0.56 29.32
CA VAL A 569 43.68 0.16 30.33
C VAL A 569 43.02 -0.84 31.29
N GLY A 570 43.58 -0.95 32.51
CA GLY A 570 42.89 -1.57 33.65
C GLY A 570 43.50 -2.85 34.24
N GLU A 571 44.70 -3.28 33.87
CA GLU A 571 45.21 -4.58 34.35
C GLU A 571 46.02 -4.53 35.67
N ALA A 572 45.64 -5.50 36.53
CA ALA A 572 46.44 -6.07 37.60
C ALA A 572 47.78 -6.62 37.08
N ARG A 573 48.73 -6.89 37.99
CA ARG A 573 50.10 -7.33 37.68
C ARG A 573 50.14 -8.41 36.58
N VAL A 574 50.61 -8.04 35.39
CA VAL A 574 50.98 -8.95 34.30
C VAL A 574 52.00 -9.97 34.83
N PRO A 575 51.77 -11.30 34.70
CA PRO A 575 52.77 -12.31 35.03
C PRO A 575 54.04 -12.11 34.20
N ALA A 576 55.21 -12.29 34.82
CA ALA A 576 56.49 -12.10 34.14
C ALA A 576 56.61 -13.07 32.94
N ASN A 577 57.18 -12.59 31.83
CA ASN A 577 57.44 -13.41 30.66
C ASN A 577 58.40 -14.57 31.05
N PRO A 578 57.96 -15.84 30.98
CA PRO A 578 58.76 -17.00 31.36
C PRO A 578 59.90 -17.27 30.36
N LEU A 579 59.78 -16.77 29.13
CA LEU A 579 60.74 -16.96 28.04
C LEU A 579 61.09 -15.63 27.33
N PRO A 580 61.84 -14.72 27.99
CA PRO A 580 62.24 -13.42 27.42
C PRO A 580 63.12 -13.52 26.17
N SER A 581 63.77 -14.67 25.96
CA SER A 581 64.58 -14.95 24.77
C SER A 581 63.74 -15.29 23.54
N LEU A 582 62.49 -15.73 23.72
CA LEU A 582 61.61 -16.21 22.65
C LEU A 582 60.51 -15.20 22.28
N PHE A 583 59.95 -14.51 23.28
CA PHE A 583 58.88 -13.53 23.09
C PHE A 583 59.29 -12.16 23.63
N SER A 584 58.94 -11.10 22.91
CA SER A 584 58.88 -9.77 23.50
C SER A 584 57.78 -9.70 24.58
N GLU A 585 57.88 -8.76 25.52
CA GLU A 585 56.79 -8.52 26.50
C GLU A 585 55.45 -8.23 25.83
N THR A 586 55.48 -7.62 24.64
CA THR A 586 54.27 -7.33 23.87
C THR A 586 53.63 -8.58 23.26
N GLU A 587 54.44 -9.49 22.72
CA GLU A 587 53.95 -10.77 22.16
C GLU A 587 53.43 -11.67 23.27
N TRP A 588 54.12 -11.72 24.42
CA TRP A 588 53.68 -12.50 25.57
C TRP A 588 52.33 -12.03 26.13
N ARG A 589 52.10 -10.71 26.19
CA ARG A 589 50.78 -10.17 26.58
C ARG A 589 49.68 -10.55 25.60
N ASN A 590 49.96 -10.58 24.30
CA ASN A 590 48.98 -11.03 23.31
C ASN A 590 48.63 -12.50 23.54
N VAL A 591 49.61 -13.35 23.85
CA VAL A 591 49.40 -14.77 24.17
C VAL A 591 48.56 -14.96 25.44
N GLN A 592 48.82 -14.19 26.50
CA GLN A 592 48.00 -14.21 27.72
C GLN A 592 46.55 -13.78 27.47
N PHE A 593 46.36 -12.69 26.73
CA PHE A 593 45.03 -12.24 26.35
C PHE A 593 44.26 -13.32 25.57
N LEU A 594 44.95 -14.04 24.68
CA LEU A 594 44.35 -15.16 23.94
C LEU A 594 43.89 -16.27 24.87
N GLU A 595 44.69 -16.64 25.88
CA GLU A 595 44.32 -17.66 26.87
C GLU A 595 43.13 -17.24 27.75
N GLU A 596 43.10 -15.99 28.20
CA GLU A 596 42.04 -15.50 29.09
C GLU A 596 40.69 -15.32 28.40
N ASN A 597 40.69 -14.84 27.15
CA ASN A 597 39.47 -14.45 26.44
C ASN A 597 38.93 -15.52 25.48
N LEU A 598 39.74 -16.51 25.11
CA LEU A 598 39.35 -17.54 24.17
C LEU A 598 39.52 -18.91 24.82
N GLU A 599 38.40 -19.59 25.07
CA GLU A 599 38.38 -20.96 25.63
C GLU A 599 39.27 -21.93 24.86
N VAL A 600 39.39 -21.69 23.55
CA VAL A 600 40.22 -22.43 22.62
C VAL A 600 41.70 -22.44 23.02
N PHE A 601 42.21 -21.38 23.66
CA PHE A 601 43.61 -21.24 24.06
C PHE A 601 43.85 -21.46 25.55
N ARG A 602 42.91 -22.08 26.25
CA ARG A 602 43.07 -22.38 27.67
C ARG A 602 44.29 -23.28 27.90
N GLY A 603 45.23 -22.84 28.76
CA GLY A 603 46.49 -23.55 29.02
C GLY A 603 47.60 -23.28 27.99
N LEU A 604 47.44 -22.26 27.13
CA LEU A 604 48.44 -21.90 26.11
C LEU A 604 49.77 -21.47 26.73
N CYS A 605 49.77 -20.66 27.79
CA CYS A 605 51.02 -20.21 28.41
C CYS A 605 51.80 -21.39 29.01
N ALA A 606 51.12 -22.28 29.76
CA ALA A 606 51.74 -23.48 30.33
C ALA A 606 52.28 -24.42 29.24
N HIS A 607 51.54 -24.59 28.14
CA HIS A 607 51.97 -25.42 27.02
C HIS A 607 53.23 -24.87 26.31
N ILE A 608 53.36 -23.54 26.21
CA ILE A 608 54.55 -22.88 25.64
C ILE A 608 55.77 -23.12 26.54
N GLU A 609 55.61 -23.02 27.86
CA GLU A 609 56.66 -23.32 28.83
C GLU A 609 57.12 -24.78 28.72
N ASP A 610 56.18 -25.72 28.70
CA ASP A 610 56.45 -27.17 28.68
C ASP A 610 57.09 -27.66 27.35
N HIS A 611 56.84 -26.98 26.23
CA HIS A 611 57.25 -27.43 24.88
C HIS A 611 58.10 -26.40 24.12
N THR A 612 59.04 -25.74 24.82
CA THR A 612 59.83 -24.61 24.28
C THR A 612 60.51 -24.92 22.93
N GLU A 613 61.09 -26.11 22.74
CA GLU A 613 61.77 -26.51 21.49
C GLU A 613 60.81 -26.59 20.28
N ALA A 614 59.59 -27.08 20.48
CA ALA A 614 58.59 -27.18 19.42
C ALA A 614 58.09 -25.78 18.99
N TRP A 615 57.92 -24.87 19.94
CA TRP A 615 57.57 -23.48 19.65
C TRP A 615 58.71 -22.71 18.98
N LEU A 616 59.97 -22.97 19.34
CA LEU A 616 61.14 -22.42 18.65
C LEU A 616 61.16 -22.85 17.17
N LEU A 617 61.03 -24.15 16.90
CA LEU A 617 60.96 -24.68 15.54
C LEU A 617 59.77 -24.10 14.77
N TRP A 618 58.62 -23.96 15.43
CA TRP A 618 57.45 -23.33 14.84
C TRP A 618 57.68 -21.83 14.58
N ILE A 619 58.39 -21.10 15.45
CA ILE A 619 58.69 -19.65 15.33
C ILE A 619 59.79 -19.34 14.32
N GLU A 620 60.69 -20.28 14.06
CA GLU A 620 61.80 -20.13 13.10
C GLU A 620 61.51 -20.75 11.72
N GLY A 621 60.58 -21.70 11.61
CA GLY A 621 60.28 -22.42 10.37
C GLY A 621 59.57 -21.60 9.27
N ASP A 622 59.78 -21.97 8.00
CA ASP A 622 59.08 -21.36 6.87
C ASP A 622 57.57 -21.69 6.88
N MET A 623 56.73 -20.67 6.65
CA MET A 623 55.27 -20.80 6.78
C MET A 623 54.64 -21.61 5.64
N SER A 624 54.24 -22.82 5.97
CA SER A 624 52.99 -23.37 5.47
C SER A 624 52.15 -23.76 6.68
N LEU A 625 50.95 -23.18 6.83
CA LEU A 625 49.96 -23.58 7.85
C LEU A 625 49.56 -25.07 7.71
N GLU A 626 49.88 -25.69 6.57
CA GLU A 626 49.62 -27.11 6.30
C GLU A 626 50.84 -28.01 6.56
N ALA A 627 52.06 -27.51 6.35
CA ALA A 627 53.28 -28.32 6.49
C ALA A 627 53.94 -28.21 7.87
N SER A 628 53.74 -27.10 8.60
CA SER A 628 54.21 -26.96 9.98
C SER A 628 53.13 -27.48 10.94
N PRO A 629 53.38 -28.57 11.71
CA PRO A 629 52.40 -29.08 12.64
C PRO A 629 52.10 -27.98 13.68
N PHE A 630 50.82 -27.64 13.81
CA PHE A 630 50.37 -26.63 14.76
C PHE A 630 50.73 -27.09 16.18
N PRO A 631 51.57 -26.36 16.93
CA PRO A 631 52.16 -26.85 18.17
C PRO A 631 51.14 -26.98 19.32
N PHE A 632 49.96 -26.35 19.22
CA PHE A 632 48.94 -26.34 20.26
C PHE A 632 47.71 -27.21 19.87
N CYS A 633 47.62 -28.43 20.39
CA CYS A 633 46.64 -29.44 19.97
C CYS A 633 45.24 -29.24 20.62
N GLY A 634 44.14 -29.41 19.87
CA GLY A 634 42.80 -29.54 20.47
C GLY A 634 41.56 -29.24 19.61
N LEU A 635 41.71 -28.77 18.36
CA LEU A 635 40.58 -28.30 17.53
C LEU A 635 40.41 -29.13 16.24
N SER A 636 39.18 -29.19 15.71
CA SER A 636 38.92 -29.70 14.34
C SER A 636 39.56 -28.79 13.28
N GLU A 637 39.92 -29.32 12.11
CA GLU A 637 40.54 -28.55 11.00
C GLU A 637 39.78 -27.27 10.63
N GLU A 638 38.44 -27.30 10.71
CA GLU A 638 37.58 -26.16 10.41
C GLU A 638 37.52 -25.11 11.54
N ALA A 639 37.67 -25.54 12.80
CA ALA A 639 37.67 -24.65 13.96
C ALA A 639 39.01 -23.90 14.15
N LYS A 640 40.07 -24.33 13.45
CA LYS A 640 41.44 -23.80 13.60
C LYS A 640 41.68 -22.45 12.92
N LEU A 641 40.94 -22.09 11.87
CA LEU A 641 41.36 -21.03 10.94
C LEU A 641 41.52 -19.62 11.57
N LEU A 642 40.49 -19.13 12.27
CA LEU A 642 40.54 -17.82 12.92
C LEU A 642 41.48 -17.83 14.15
N PRO A 643 41.41 -18.81 15.07
CA PRO A 643 42.38 -18.93 16.15
C PRO A 643 43.84 -18.99 15.66
N GLN A 644 44.15 -19.75 14.62
CA GLN A 644 45.48 -19.81 14.02
C GLN A 644 45.96 -18.45 13.54
N LEU A 645 45.10 -17.70 12.85
CA LEU A 645 45.45 -16.34 12.41
C LEU A 645 45.74 -15.41 13.60
N LEU A 646 44.96 -15.51 14.67
CA LEU A 646 45.17 -14.73 15.90
C LEU A 646 46.49 -15.09 16.59
N LEU A 647 46.84 -16.37 16.64
CA LEU A 647 48.10 -16.84 17.21
C LEU A 647 49.31 -16.39 16.37
N VAL A 648 49.22 -16.49 15.04
CA VAL A 648 50.24 -15.95 14.12
C VAL A 648 50.36 -14.44 14.29
N LYS A 649 49.25 -13.71 14.47
CA LYS A 649 49.29 -12.27 14.76
C LYS A 649 49.94 -11.95 16.10
N ALA A 650 49.71 -12.78 17.12
CA ALA A 650 50.25 -12.61 18.46
C ALA A 650 51.75 -12.86 18.55
N ILE A 651 52.26 -13.89 17.84
CA ILE A 651 53.65 -14.38 17.96
C ILE A 651 54.51 -14.07 16.73
N ARG A 652 53.97 -14.15 15.50
CA ARG A 652 54.73 -14.04 14.23
C ARG A 652 54.17 -12.92 13.35
N SER A 653 54.16 -11.69 13.86
CA SER A 653 53.57 -10.52 13.21
C SER A 653 54.02 -10.27 11.76
N ARG A 654 55.26 -10.65 11.41
CA ARG A 654 55.82 -10.53 10.05
C ARG A 654 55.17 -11.44 9.01
N GLN A 655 54.57 -12.55 9.43
CA GLN A 655 54.01 -13.57 8.55
C GLN A 655 52.48 -13.49 8.42
N VAL A 656 51.85 -12.49 9.05
CA VAL A 656 50.39 -12.30 9.04
C VAL A 656 49.82 -12.21 7.62
N ILE A 657 50.51 -11.56 6.69
CA ILE A 657 50.05 -11.44 5.29
C ILE A 657 49.94 -12.81 4.62
N SER A 658 50.91 -13.69 4.84
CA SER A 658 50.89 -15.06 4.30
C SER A 658 49.77 -15.90 4.94
N ALA A 659 49.58 -15.78 6.26
CA ALA A 659 48.47 -16.44 6.96
C ALA A 659 47.09 -15.94 6.48
N VAL A 660 46.96 -14.64 6.17
CA VAL A 660 45.75 -14.06 5.58
C VAL A 660 45.48 -14.64 4.19
N GLN A 661 46.49 -14.75 3.33
CA GLN A 661 46.34 -15.38 2.01
C GLN A 661 45.88 -16.83 2.14
N GLN A 662 46.50 -17.61 3.03
CA GLN A 662 46.11 -19.00 3.27
C GLN A 662 44.68 -19.13 3.82
N LEU A 663 44.26 -18.22 4.70
CA LEU A 663 42.87 -18.14 5.17
C LEU A 663 41.91 -17.87 4.01
N ILE A 664 42.22 -16.91 3.14
CA ILE A 664 41.41 -16.58 1.96
C ILE A 664 41.29 -17.80 1.05
N VAL A 665 42.39 -18.51 0.78
CA VAL A 665 42.37 -19.72 -0.06
C VAL A 665 41.47 -20.80 0.56
N LYS A 666 41.51 -21.00 1.87
CA LYS A 666 40.67 -22.01 2.54
C LYS A 666 39.18 -21.63 2.59
N VAL A 667 38.84 -20.34 2.66
CA VAL A 667 37.45 -19.86 2.78
C VAL A 667 36.80 -19.62 1.41
N LEU A 668 37.53 -19.01 0.47
CA LEU A 668 37.02 -18.53 -0.82
C LEU A 668 37.62 -19.27 -2.02
N GLY A 669 38.81 -19.87 -1.87
CA GLY A 669 39.54 -20.54 -2.95
C GLY A 669 40.71 -19.73 -3.51
N GLU A 670 41.56 -20.39 -4.30
CA GLU A 670 42.79 -19.82 -4.86
C GLU A 670 42.56 -18.60 -5.77
N ALA A 671 41.42 -18.57 -6.47
CA ALA A 671 41.06 -17.49 -7.39
C ALA A 671 40.95 -16.10 -6.74
N PHE A 672 40.85 -16.03 -5.41
CA PHE A 672 40.74 -14.77 -4.65
C PHE A 672 42.10 -14.19 -4.24
N VAL A 673 43.19 -14.93 -4.50
CA VAL A 673 44.57 -14.50 -4.25
C VAL A 673 45.35 -14.36 -5.57
N ASP A 674 44.84 -14.89 -6.69
CA ASP A 674 45.36 -14.64 -8.03
C ASP A 674 44.91 -13.28 -8.56
N PHE A 675 45.84 -12.31 -8.60
CA PHE A 675 45.59 -10.94 -9.07
C PHE A 675 46.06 -10.69 -10.51
N SER A 676 46.06 -11.71 -11.36
CA SER A 676 46.44 -11.62 -12.77
C SER A 676 45.77 -10.41 -13.48
N PRO A 677 46.53 -9.65 -14.31
CA PRO A 677 46.00 -8.47 -14.97
C PRO A 677 44.90 -8.85 -15.98
N SER A 678 43.77 -8.14 -15.94
CA SER A 678 42.66 -8.37 -16.87
C SER A 678 43.02 -7.91 -18.29
N ARG A 679 42.55 -8.66 -19.30
CA ARG A 679 42.76 -8.28 -20.71
C ARG A 679 41.85 -7.11 -21.07
N PHE A 680 42.31 -6.25 -21.98
CA PHE A 680 41.53 -5.10 -22.44
C PHE A 680 40.22 -5.50 -23.13
N GLN A 681 40.18 -6.68 -23.76
CA GLN A 681 38.97 -7.26 -24.36
C GLN A 681 37.87 -7.51 -23.31
N ASP A 682 38.23 -8.05 -22.15
CA ASP A 682 37.29 -8.36 -21.06
C ASP A 682 36.76 -7.07 -20.42
N ILE A 683 37.64 -6.08 -20.24
CA ILE A 683 37.27 -4.76 -19.75
C ILE A 683 36.28 -4.10 -20.72
N PHE A 684 36.58 -4.11 -22.01
CA PHE A 684 35.73 -3.50 -23.03
C PHE A 684 34.37 -4.19 -23.15
N ALA A 685 34.31 -5.52 -22.99
CA ALA A 685 33.05 -6.27 -23.00
C ALA A 685 32.09 -5.83 -21.88
N ALA A 686 32.63 -5.31 -20.77
CA ALA A 686 31.86 -4.75 -19.66
C ALA A 686 31.48 -3.25 -19.83
N THR A 687 31.89 -2.60 -20.93
CA THR A 687 31.57 -1.18 -21.21
C THR A 687 30.40 -1.04 -22.18
N SER A 688 29.55 -0.04 -21.94
CA SER A 688 28.43 0.31 -22.81
C SER A 688 28.60 1.73 -23.38
N HIS A 689 27.67 2.14 -24.23
CA HIS A 689 27.52 3.52 -24.70
C HIS A 689 26.95 4.43 -23.59
N THR A 690 26.36 3.86 -22.55
CA THR A 690 25.78 4.56 -21.40
C THR A 690 26.70 4.54 -20.17
N THR A 691 27.62 3.57 -20.08
CA THR A 691 28.55 3.38 -18.95
C THR A 691 30.00 3.71 -19.35
N PRO A 692 30.54 4.86 -18.91
CA PRO A 692 31.93 5.23 -19.18
C PRO A 692 32.94 4.30 -18.48
N LEU A 693 34.16 4.25 -19.02
CA LEU A 693 35.29 3.57 -18.40
C LEU A 693 36.24 4.59 -17.77
N LEU A 694 36.49 4.48 -16.47
CA LEU A 694 37.43 5.30 -15.71
C LEU A 694 38.70 4.51 -15.39
N PHE A 695 39.81 4.94 -15.97
CA PHE A 695 41.15 4.50 -15.59
C PHE A 695 41.66 5.30 -14.39
N ILE A 696 41.89 4.60 -13.28
CA ILE A 696 42.54 5.13 -12.09
C ILE A 696 44.03 4.85 -12.23
N LEU A 697 44.81 5.91 -12.37
CA LEU A 697 46.23 5.82 -12.69
C LEU A 697 47.10 5.90 -11.44
N SER A 698 48.17 5.11 -11.43
CA SER A 698 49.34 5.36 -10.59
C SER A 698 50.31 6.33 -11.28
N PRO A 699 51.17 7.05 -10.53
CA PRO A 699 52.12 7.98 -11.14
C PRO A 699 53.00 7.28 -12.17
N GLY A 700 53.08 7.85 -13.38
CA GLY A 700 53.95 7.34 -14.45
C GLY A 700 53.34 6.30 -15.40
N VAL A 701 52.05 5.97 -15.28
CA VAL A 701 51.35 5.03 -16.18
C VAL A 701 50.32 5.74 -17.05
N ASP A 702 50.28 5.45 -18.35
CA ASP A 702 49.30 6.02 -19.31
C ASP A 702 48.66 4.91 -20.18
N PRO A 703 47.31 4.75 -20.17
CA PRO A 703 46.59 3.78 -21.02
C PRO A 703 46.52 4.13 -22.49
N SER A 704 46.88 5.35 -22.89
CA SER A 704 46.53 5.89 -24.20
C SER A 704 47.02 5.01 -25.35
N SER A 705 48.29 4.59 -25.33
CA SER A 705 48.88 3.75 -26.38
C SER A 705 48.16 2.40 -26.53
N SER A 706 47.82 1.76 -25.41
CA SER A 706 47.07 0.50 -25.37
C SER A 706 45.65 0.67 -25.90
N LEU A 707 44.97 1.76 -25.56
CA LEU A 707 43.63 2.06 -26.05
C LEU A 707 43.63 2.37 -27.56
N PHE A 708 44.61 3.12 -28.08
CA PHE A 708 44.77 3.36 -29.52
C PHE A 708 45.03 2.06 -30.29
N LYS A 709 45.84 1.15 -29.74
CA LYS A 709 46.06 -0.17 -30.34
C LYS A 709 44.75 -0.97 -30.39
N PHE A 710 44.01 -0.99 -29.28
CA PHE A 710 42.74 -1.71 -29.20
C PHE A 710 41.65 -1.13 -30.12
N ALA A 711 41.56 0.19 -30.23
CA ALA A 711 40.62 0.85 -31.14
C ALA A 711 40.87 0.44 -32.60
N ARG A 712 42.14 0.34 -33.02
CA ARG A 712 42.53 -0.17 -34.34
C ARG A 712 42.17 -1.65 -34.52
N GLU A 713 42.39 -2.49 -33.51
CA GLU A 713 41.98 -3.90 -33.52
C GLU A 713 40.45 -4.08 -33.66
N LYS A 714 39.66 -3.15 -33.12
CA LYS A 714 38.19 -3.10 -33.27
C LYS A 714 37.71 -2.47 -34.57
N GLY A 715 38.62 -2.05 -35.45
CA GLY A 715 38.29 -1.49 -36.77
C GLY A 715 37.75 -0.06 -36.72
N LEU A 716 38.01 0.71 -35.64
CA LEU A 716 37.72 2.14 -35.66
C LEU A 716 38.70 2.87 -36.59
N PRO A 717 38.22 3.81 -37.43
CA PRO A 717 39.10 4.66 -38.21
C PRO A 717 39.91 5.57 -37.28
N ASP A 718 41.16 5.87 -37.64
CA ASP A 718 42.12 6.60 -36.79
C ASP A 718 41.59 7.98 -36.32
N ASN A 719 40.67 8.60 -37.05
CA ASN A 719 40.07 9.90 -36.73
C ASN A 719 38.84 9.83 -35.82
N ALA A 720 38.33 8.63 -35.49
CA ALA A 720 37.12 8.44 -34.68
C ALA A 720 37.40 8.25 -33.17
N LEU A 721 38.67 8.22 -32.74
CA LEU A 721 39.04 8.29 -31.32
C LEU A 721 39.55 9.70 -31.00
N HIS A 722 38.70 10.53 -30.41
CA HIS A 722 39.05 11.88 -29.99
C HIS A 722 39.72 11.87 -28.63
N THR A 723 40.94 12.41 -28.53
CA THR A 723 41.66 12.54 -27.25
C THR A 723 41.71 14.00 -26.81
N VAL A 724 41.38 14.25 -25.54
CA VAL A 724 41.43 15.58 -24.93
C VAL A 724 42.12 15.50 -23.57
N SER A 725 43.30 16.10 -23.45
CA SER A 725 43.98 16.25 -22.16
C SER A 725 43.38 17.41 -21.39
N LEU A 726 42.72 17.13 -20.27
CA LEU A 726 42.07 18.11 -19.44
C LEU A 726 43.10 18.88 -18.60
N GLY A 727 42.97 20.20 -18.63
CA GLY A 727 43.82 21.16 -17.95
C GLY A 727 43.15 22.53 -17.95
N ARG A 728 43.88 23.59 -17.58
CA ARG A 728 43.31 24.94 -17.50
C ARG A 728 42.73 25.38 -18.86
N GLY A 729 41.42 25.61 -18.91
CA GLY A 729 40.71 26.13 -20.09
C GLY A 729 40.28 25.09 -21.14
N GLN A 730 40.55 23.79 -20.96
CA GLN A 730 40.19 22.76 -21.95
C GLN A 730 38.74 22.23 -21.83
N GLY A 731 38.05 22.54 -20.72
CA GLY A 731 36.68 22.07 -20.46
C GLY A 731 35.67 22.37 -21.59
N PRO A 732 35.56 23.62 -22.09
CA PRO A 732 34.62 23.94 -23.18
C PRO A 732 34.90 23.19 -24.48
N LYS A 733 36.18 22.89 -24.78
CA LYS A 733 36.56 22.08 -25.94
C LYS A 733 36.11 20.62 -25.75
N ALA A 734 36.29 20.07 -24.56
CA ALA A 734 35.81 18.73 -24.22
C ALA A 734 34.29 18.61 -24.36
N SER A 735 33.52 19.59 -23.87
CA SER A 735 32.05 19.58 -24.01
C SER A 735 31.58 19.52 -25.47
N ARG A 736 32.18 20.32 -26.37
CA ARG A 736 31.82 20.29 -27.81
C ARG A 736 32.14 18.95 -28.47
N ILE A 737 33.28 18.34 -28.12
CA ILE A 737 33.70 17.05 -28.66
C ILE A 737 32.77 15.93 -28.15
N LEU A 738 32.40 15.96 -26.87
CA LEU A 738 31.44 15.01 -26.31
C LEU A 738 30.08 15.09 -27.01
N GLU A 739 29.51 16.30 -27.15
CA GLU A 739 28.22 16.51 -27.82
C GLU A 739 28.22 16.07 -29.30
N GLY A 740 29.36 16.20 -29.99
CA GLY A 740 29.53 15.69 -31.35
C GLY A 740 29.66 14.17 -31.37
N ALA A 741 30.54 13.60 -30.54
CA ALA A 741 30.79 12.17 -30.48
C ALA A 741 29.57 11.36 -30.04
N MET A 742 28.71 11.89 -29.15
CA MET A 742 27.46 11.26 -28.76
C MET A 742 26.51 11.06 -29.95
N ARG A 743 26.49 12.00 -30.89
CA ARG A 743 25.68 11.93 -32.12
C ARG A 743 26.32 11.03 -33.18
N ASP A 744 27.61 11.17 -33.39
CA ASP A 744 28.32 10.49 -34.49
C ASP A 744 28.75 9.06 -34.13
N GLY A 745 28.77 8.71 -32.84
CA GLY A 745 29.19 7.40 -32.34
C GLY A 745 30.71 7.23 -32.20
N SER A 746 31.48 8.32 -32.27
CA SER A 746 32.93 8.32 -32.07
C SER A 746 33.31 7.98 -30.61
N TRP A 747 34.55 7.57 -30.40
CA TRP A 747 35.08 7.32 -29.06
C TRP A 747 35.79 8.56 -28.53
N VAL A 748 35.69 8.81 -27.23
CA VAL A 748 36.33 9.96 -26.58
C VAL A 748 37.19 9.49 -25.41
N LEU A 749 38.46 9.91 -25.39
CA LEU A 749 39.38 9.75 -24.28
C LEU A 749 39.63 11.12 -23.62
N LEU A 750 39.12 11.31 -22.40
CA LEU A 750 39.44 12.46 -21.57
C LEU A 750 40.56 12.11 -20.60
N GLN A 751 41.71 12.75 -20.78
CA GLN A 751 42.87 12.49 -19.92
C GLN A 751 42.94 13.49 -18.77
N ASN A 752 43.48 13.07 -17.63
CA ASN A 752 43.79 13.93 -16.49
C ASN A 752 42.57 14.66 -15.90
N CYS A 753 41.45 13.96 -15.73
CA CYS A 753 40.20 14.55 -15.20
C CYS A 753 40.38 15.25 -13.85
N HIS A 754 41.21 14.72 -12.95
CA HIS A 754 41.60 15.35 -11.68
C HIS A 754 42.14 16.78 -11.82
N LEU A 755 42.77 17.16 -12.95
CA LEU A 755 43.31 18.52 -13.14
C LEU A 755 42.23 19.57 -13.47
N ALA A 756 41.04 19.15 -13.90
CA ALA A 756 39.96 20.05 -14.34
C ALA A 756 38.83 20.18 -13.30
N LYS A 757 39.18 20.42 -12.03
CA LYS A 757 38.22 20.50 -10.90
C LYS A 757 36.99 21.38 -11.18
N SER A 758 37.17 22.55 -11.79
CA SER A 758 36.07 23.48 -12.09
C SER A 758 35.08 22.99 -13.16
N TRP A 759 35.47 22.00 -13.98
CA TRP A 759 34.66 21.45 -15.06
C TRP A 759 34.03 20.08 -14.71
N LEU A 760 34.46 19.44 -13.64
CA LEU A 760 33.90 18.15 -13.19
C LEU A 760 32.37 18.18 -12.97
N PRO A 761 31.74 19.26 -12.45
CA PRO A 761 30.27 19.32 -12.37
C PRO A 761 29.58 19.30 -13.75
N VAL A 762 30.26 19.74 -14.80
CA VAL A 762 29.75 19.64 -16.17
C VAL A 762 29.88 18.20 -16.68
N LEU A 763 31.02 17.55 -16.41
CA LEU A 763 31.22 16.13 -16.72
C LEU A 763 30.18 15.24 -16.03
N GLU A 764 29.88 15.53 -14.75
CA GLU A 764 28.85 14.84 -13.98
C GLU A 764 27.48 14.87 -14.68
N ARG A 765 27.06 16.05 -15.16
CA ARG A 765 25.80 16.20 -15.93
C ARG A 765 25.80 15.37 -17.21
N PHE A 766 26.93 15.30 -17.92
CA PHE A 766 27.07 14.45 -19.11
C PHE A 766 26.93 12.97 -18.76
N VAL A 767 27.68 12.48 -17.76
CA VAL A 767 27.61 11.08 -17.34
C VAL A 767 26.22 10.71 -16.83
N PHE A 768 25.57 11.62 -16.11
CA PHE A 768 24.19 11.42 -15.67
C PHE A 768 23.20 11.34 -16.85
N SER A 769 23.32 12.21 -17.85
CA SER A 769 22.48 12.17 -19.05
C SER A 769 22.63 10.87 -19.85
N LEU A 770 23.83 10.27 -19.84
CA LEU A 770 24.07 8.96 -20.46
C LEU A 770 23.32 7.85 -19.73
N SER A 771 23.29 7.88 -18.39
CA SER A 771 22.55 6.89 -17.59
C SER A 771 21.03 7.03 -17.70
N GLU A 772 20.49 8.26 -17.84
CA GLU A 772 19.04 8.47 -18.00
C GLU A 772 18.52 7.96 -19.35
N ALA A 773 19.30 8.08 -20.42
CA ALA A 773 18.94 7.62 -21.75
C ALA A 773 18.65 6.10 -21.83
N GLU A 774 19.18 5.31 -20.89
CA GLU A 774 18.93 3.86 -20.78
C GLU A 774 17.57 3.54 -20.12
N SER A 775 17.05 4.46 -19.29
CA SER A 775 15.88 4.24 -18.44
C SER A 775 14.53 4.62 -19.06
N SER A 776 14.53 5.28 -20.23
CA SER A 776 13.32 5.60 -21.00
C SER A 776 12.86 4.41 -21.87
N PRO A 777 11.68 3.82 -21.62
CA PRO A 777 11.19 2.68 -22.39
C PRO A 777 10.55 3.16 -23.71
N SER A 778 11.36 3.56 -24.70
CA SER A 778 10.86 3.75 -26.06
C SER A 778 11.97 3.61 -27.12
N ALA A 779 12.28 2.38 -27.49
CA ALA A 779 12.95 2.11 -28.76
C ALA A 779 12.40 0.88 -29.52
N CYS A 780 11.48 0.11 -28.94
CA CYS A 780 10.92 -1.09 -29.58
C CYS A 780 9.40 -1.16 -29.44
N SER A 781 8.67 -0.33 -30.20
CA SER A 781 7.26 -0.58 -30.57
C SER A 781 6.97 0.18 -31.88
N PRO A 782 6.34 -0.44 -32.89
CA PRO A 782 5.95 0.27 -34.12
C PRO A 782 4.79 1.24 -33.84
N PRO A 783 4.64 2.33 -34.61
CA PRO A 783 3.65 3.35 -34.32
C PRO A 783 2.25 2.88 -34.75
N SER A 784 1.35 2.67 -33.79
CA SER A 784 -0.09 2.59 -34.05
C SER A 784 -0.79 3.87 -33.59
N SER A 785 -1.30 4.61 -34.57
CA SER A 785 -2.38 5.62 -34.54
C SER A 785 -2.35 6.77 -33.51
N ALA A 786 -2.03 7.94 -34.07
CA ALA A 786 -2.52 9.30 -33.77
C ALA A 786 -3.40 9.53 -32.52
N SER A 787 -2.82 10.22 -31.53
CA SER A 787 -3.49 11.28 -30.76
C SER A 787 -2.42 12.18 -30.13
N GLU A 788 -2.34 13.41 -30.60
CA GLU A 788 -1.33 14.40 -30.22
C GLU A 788 -1.72 15.13 -28.94
N VAL A 789 -0.86 15.05 -27.91
CA VAL A 789 -0.75 16.05 -26.84
C VAL A 789 0.71 16.47 -26.78
N PRO A 790 1.04 17.78 -26.81
CA PRO A 790 2.43 18.23 -26.90
C PRO A 790 3.09 18.19 -25.52
N GLN A 791 3.86 17.14 -25.23
CA GLN A 791 4.87 17.16 -24.17
C GLN A 791 6.24 17.48 -24.76
N ASN A 792 7.00 18.32 -24.02
CA ASN A 792 8.30 18.92 -24.35
C ASN A 792 9.26 18.05 -25.19
N LYS A 793 9.50 18.45 -26.45
CA LYS A 793 10.39 17.77 -27.43
C LYS A 793 11.81 18.35 -27.56
N GLU A 794 12.34 19.05 -26.55
CA GLU A 794 13.59 19.83 -26.71
C GLU A 794 14.86 19.23 -26.07
N ARG A 795 14.90 17.96 -25.64
CA ARG A 795 16.14 17.36 -25.07
C ARG A 795 16.47 15.92 -25.48
N ASP A 796 15.88 15.38 -26.54
CA ASP A 796 16.27 14.04 -27.02
C ASP A 796 17.40 14.15 -28.05
N THR A 797 18.63 14.37 -27.59
CA THR A 797 19.82 14.11 -28.43
C THR A 797 19.94 12.60 -28.65
N PRO A 798 19.84 12.07 -29.89
CA PRO A 798 19.93 10.64 -30.12
C PRO A 798 21.35 10.15 -29.80
N LEU A 799 21.48 9.31 -28.78
CA LEU A 799 22.74 8.69 -28.37
C LEU A 799 23.06 7.50 -29.29
N SER A 800 24.22 7.53 -29.94
CA SER A 800 24.65 6.43 -30.81
C SER A 800 25.11 5.20 -30.00
N PRO A 801 24.71 3.96 -30.35
CA PRO A 801 25.12 2.75 -29.63
C PRO A 801 26.61 2.42 -29.79
N LYS A 802 27.30 3.05 -30.76
CA LYS A 802 28.74 2.89 -31.00
C LYS A 802 29.60 3.80 -30.12
N PHE A 803 29.02 4.84 -29.53
CA PHE A 803 29.71 5.79 -28.67
C PHE A 803 30.37 5.08 -27.48
N ARG A 804 31.57 5.53 -27.10
CA ARG A 804 32.27 5.08 -25.88
C ARG A 804 33.03 6.26 -25.27
N LEU A 805 32.96 6.36 -23.93
CA LEU A 805 33.66 7.38 -23.16
C LEU A 805 34.70 6.72 -22.24
N PHE A 806 35.95 7.18 -22.38
CA PHE A 806 37.08 6.78 -21.57
C PHE A 806 37.59 7.99 -20.79
N LEU A 807 37.80 7.81 -19.49
CA LEU A 807 38.26 8.83 -18.56
C LEU A 807 39.57 8.35 -17.94
N THR A 808 40.55 9.23 -17.77
CA THR A 808 41.74 8.92 -16.97
C THR A 808 41.91 9.91 -15.82
N SER A 809 42.24 9.40 -14.64
CA SER A 809 42.46 10.24 -13.47
C SER A 809 43.38 9.59 -12.46
N MET A 810 44.16 10.42 -11.77
CA MET A 810 44.74 10.07 -10.47
C MET A 810 43.66 10.07 -9.39
N PRO A 811 43.84 9.35 -8.27
CA PRO A 811 43.00 9.47 -7.09
C PRO A 811 42.90 10.93 -6.61
N ALA A 812 41.68 11.38 -6.36
CA ALA A 812 41.32 12.76 -6.03
C ALA A 812 39.93 12.79 -5.37
N PRO A 813 39.81 13.24 -4.10
CA PRO A 813 38.56 13.13 -3.33
C PRO A 813 37.43 14.04 -3.82
N TYR A 814 37.74 14.98 -4.71
CA TYR A 814 36.77 15.94 -5.27
C TYR A 814 36.19 15.50 -6.62
N ILE A 815 36.49 14.29 -7.10
CA ILE A 815 35.77 13.75 -8.27
C ILE A 815 34.31 13.50 -7.85
N PRO A 816 33.32 13.98 -8.64
CA PRO A 816 31.93 13.82 -8.29
C PRO A 816 31.54 12.36 -8.11
N VAL A 817 30.83 12.08 -7.02
CA VAL A 817 30.37 10.73 -6.64
C VAL A 817 29.57 10.07 -7.77
N ALA A 818 28.70 10.82 -8.45
CA ALA A 818 27.90 10.29 -9.54
C ALA A 818 28.75 9.82 -10.74
N VAL A 819 29.88 10.49 -11.03
CA VAL A 819 30.81 10.04 -12.08
C VAL A 819 31.45 8.71 -11.69
N LEU A 820 31.87 8.57 -10.43
CA LEU A 820 32.43 7.32 -9.92
C LEU A 820 31.39 6.20 -9.95
N GLN A 821 30.20 6.45 -9.41
CA GLN A 821 29.10 5.48 -9.30
C GLN A 821 28.61 4.96 -10.66
N ASN A 822 28.61 5.79 -11.69
CA ASN A 822 28.11 5.46 -13.03
C ASN A 822 29.20 5.02 -14.03
N SER A 823 30.47 4.96 -13.59
CA SER A 823 31.59 4.50 -14.43
C SER A 823 32.12 3.15 -13.96
N LEU A 824 32.52 2.31 -14.92
CA LEU A 824 33.35 1.13 -14.67
C LEU A 824 34.76 1.62 -14.30
N LYS A 825 35.38 1.08 -13.23
CA LYS A 825 36.73 1.48 -12.83
C LYS A 825 37.74 0.40 -13.18
N VAL A 826 38.91 0.84 -13.64
CA VAL A 826 40.08 -0.01 -13.84
C VAL A 826 41.31 0.70 -13.31
N THR A 827 42.08 0.05 -12.45
CA THR A 827 43.36 0.57 -11.99
C THR A 827 44.49 0.16 -12.92
N LEU A 828 45.41 1.09 -13.19
CA LEU A 828 46.61 0.85 -13.97
C LEU A 828 47.84 1.19 -13.12
N GLU A 829 48.61 0.16 -12.81
CA GLU A 829 49.81 0.22 -11.99
C GLU A 829 51.00 -0.34 -12.76
N PRO A 830 52.23 0.13 -12.46
CA PRO A 830 53.41 -0.53 -12.99
C PRO A 830 53.47 -1.98 -12.46
N PRO A 831 53.91 -2.94 -13.28
CA PRO A 831 54.02 -4.33 -12.82
C PRO A 831 54.98 -4.39 -11.62
N SER A 832 54.55 -5.10 -10.57
CA SER A 832 55.35 -5.28 -9.36
C SER A 832 56.20 -6.54 -9.47
N GLY A 833 57.52 -6.39 -9.57
CA GLY A 833 58.48 -7.51 -9.48
C GLY A 833 59.67 -7.38 -10.44
N ILE A 834 60.84 -7.82 -9.98
CA ILE A 834 62.14 -7.77 -10.71
C ILE A 834 62.10 -8.50 -12.08
N ARG A 835 61.12 -9.39 -12.29
CA ARG A 835 60.95 -10.13 -13.56
C ARG A 835 60.21 -9.36 -14.67
N CYS A 836 59.64 -8.18 -14.37
CA CYS A 836 58.84 -7.41 -15.31
C CYS A 836 59.56 -6.19 -15.91
N ASP A 837 60.81 -5.94 -15.51
CA ASP A 837 61.70 -4.95 -16.13
C ASP A 837 62.59 -5.56 -17.22
#